data_AF-A0A4U0WVN8-F1
#
_entry.id   AF-A0A4U0WVN8-F1
#
_cell.length_a   1.000
_cell.length_b   1.000
_cell.length_c   1.000
_cell.angle_alpha   90.00
_cell.angle_beta   90.00
_cell.angle_gamma   90.00
#
_symmetry.space_group_name_H-M   'P 1'
#
loop_
_entity.id
_entity.type
_entity.pdbx_description
1 polymer ?
#
loop_
_entity_poly.entity_id
_entity_poly.type
_entity_poly.pdbx_seq_one_letter_code
_entity_poly.pdbx_strand_id
1 'polypeptide(L)'
;MQQAPLDIPGSVPTSYPGANFPLPAIPVDLQFDTLLDPGTYVDGPFDPAWFDLDPDIYYANQNNSCGFIPNAHIVDEVDRNDFKHGSETATGTPMSISALVSFAGTGTGSSSLWPPEDQIKTSAIITDEREHEMAYLIRHFTEFLGPWMDLFDKDKHFSQSVPLKALRDALLRNAIAAVAAKQLGRVRGQKSFCGNQCQRPSRMEVLDDLVEVDWFYKAANYYDKAIAFSRVYLEALSGSLSHPMSVNKSDDLLVAVSIFSLYESLDNREMGWLQHLAGLKSLLTAVSANQQEIGPPMPSISVARKACFWHFARSDYSAAYINRRRTYLDTEDLDSWRSCGLQVQDNGALYADTIDVRSETSQCRQRVQLVSHTLIWLVLRVTNYLAQDSNHPPAEQLVIWDTLNAQLDAFYGSLPETFQPCAQIRYPLSTRNHRGGDSGCQLTEVFFSSSSSASSVQLYHFARILLLLNKPRDRSGISRLQAYREVSSEAIKHAREIVGVALGRPAPAVRVEMLLPLYIAGGCLEGEEERKVVLEIMQAIEKDTGCSTEVTVRTLLNEWGDATPVLSTEDGIGATVSATNSNKRRKSTGAPMSTARTLPLLICSVGNPGSTYANTLHSAGHTVVSRLAEHLGYTGLRKEREWGNGLVARPAINGGAGDWTLWQSTSYMNDSGKGVRAAYTAWAKHIPVGEEGKLVVLHDELEKPLGAVTVRTAPGASAKGHNGIKSIMSVIGGTPLARIGIGIGRPASRERDEVAHYVLKKMTPAEKAKIEGCVEEVVAKLRQLEKG
;
A
#
# COMPACT_ATOMS: atom_id res chain seq x y z
N MET A 1 22.09 49.60 -45.91
CA MET A 1 23.02 48.65 -45.26
C MET A 1 22.41 48.28 -43.92
N GLN A 2 21.62 47.20 -43.88
CA GLN A 2 21.11 46.60 -42.65
C GLN A 2 22.21 45.70 -42.07
N GLN A 3 22.64 45.94 -40.84
CA GLN A 3 23.44 45.01 -40.05
C GLN A 3 22.47 44.11 -39.27
N ALA A 4 22.58 42.81 -39.50
CA ALA A 4 21.91 41.77 -38.73
C ALA A 4 22.58 41.64 -37.34
N PRO A 5 21.82 41.38 -36.25
CA PRO A 5 22.40 40.95 -34.99
C PRO A 5 22.64 39.43 -35.00
N LEU A 6 23.77 39.03 -34.40
CA LEU A 6 24.18 37.65 -34.14
C LEU A 6 23.26 37.00 -33.09
N ASP A 7 22.70 35.84 -33.43
CA ASP A 7 22.07 34.92 -32.49
C ASP A 7 23.14 34.17 -31.69
N ILE A 8 23.11 34.34 -30.36
CA ILE A 8 23.80 33.47 -29.40
C ILE A 8 22.73 32.51 -28.85
N PRO A 9 22.84 31.19 -29.02
CA PRO A 9 21.90 30.26 -28.43
C PRO A 9 22.11 30.24 -26.90
N GLY A 10 21.22 30.92 -26.18
CA GLY A 10 21.16 30.87 -24.73
C GLY A 10 20.62 29.52 -24.26
N SER A 11 21.50 28.69 -23.70
CA SER A 11 21.08 27.62 -22.77
C SER A 11 20.48 28.28 -21.53
N VAL A 12 19.15 28.27 -21.43
CA VAL A 12 18.43 28.68 -20.23
C VAL A 12 18.80 27.71 -19.11
N PRO A 13 19.31 28.16 -17.95
CA PRO A 13 19.49 27.28 -16.80
C PRO A 13 18.12 26.79 -16.35
N THR A 14 17.95 25.48 -16.29
CA THR A 14 16.81 24.81 -15.65
C THR A 14 16.64 25.37 -14.24
N SER A 15 15.57 26.13 -14.02
CA SER A 15 15.16 26.57 -12.69
C SER A 15 14.64 25.36 -11.93
N TYR A 16 15.36 24.92 -10.90
CA TYR A 16 14.84 23.93 -9.95
C TYR A 16 13.62 24.52 -9.21
N PRO A 17 12.50 23.79 -9.09
CA PRO A 17 11.36 24.21 -8.28
C PRO A 17 11.74 24.24 -6.79
N GLY A 18 10.90 24.86 -5.95
CA GLY A 18 11.22 25.24 -4.56
C GLY A 18 11.87 24.14 -3.71
N ALA A 19 12.66 24.54 -2.70
CA ALA A 19 13.52 23.69 -1.86
C ALA A 19 12.83 22.61 -1.00
N ASN A 20 11.52 22.45 -1.16
CA ASN A 20 10.78 21.32 -0.62
C ASN A 20 10.46 20.42 -1.81
N PHE A 21 10.69 19.11 -1.68
CA PHE A 21 10.16 18.09 -2.58
C PHE A 21 8.79 17.68 -2.03
N PRO A 22 7.71 18.46 -2.24
CA PRO A 22 6.43 18.05 -1.71
C PRO A 22 5.92 16.89 -2.51
N LEU A 23 5.52 15.85 -1.80
CA LEU A 23 4.54 14.94 -2.36
C LEU A 23 3.28 15.76 -2.72
N PRO A 24 2.64 15.48 -3.87
CA PRO A 24 1.50 16.27 -4.32
C PRO A 24 0.45 16.31 -3.21
N ALA A 25 0.00 17.52 -2.88
CA ALA A 25 -1.15 17.69 -2.02
C ALA A 25 -2.35 17.01 -2.67
N ILE A 26 -3.09 16.25 -1.89
CA ILE A 26 -4.32 15.58 -2.31
C ILE A 26 -5.27 16.67 -2.85
N PRO A 27 -5.88 16.50 -4.04
CA PRO A 27 -6.76 17.51 -4.63
C PRO A 27 -7.88 17.90 -3.66
N VAL A 28 -7.87 19.16 -3.23
CA VAL A 28 -8.90 19.79 -2.40
C VAL A 28 -10.07 20.16 -3.31
N ASP A 29 -10.89 19.19 -3.69
CA ASP A 29 -12.16 19.44 -4.39
C ASP A 29 -13.29 18.64 -3.73
N LEU A 30 -13.39 18.78 -2.41
CA LEU A 30 -14.60 18.55 -1.63
C LEU A 30 -14.63 19.66 -0.57
N GLN A 31 -15.71 20.44 -0.54
CA GLN A 31 -15.89 21.55 0.39
C GLN A 31 -15.82 21.04 1.85
N PHE A 32 -14.66 21.21 2.50
CA PHE A 32 -14.37 20.75 3.86
C PHE A 32 -13.85 21.86 4.79
N ASP A 33 -14.14 23.13 4.47
CA ASP A 33 -13.67 24.31 5.21
C ASP A 33 -14.27 24.48 6.63
N THR A 34 -15.06 23.53 7.13
CA THR A 34 -15.68 23.62 8.47
C THR A 34 -15.11 22.64 9.51
N LEU A 35 -14.16 21.77 9.15
CA LEU A 35 -13.51 20.83 10.09
C LEU A 35 -12.00 21.04 10.27
N LEU A 36 -11.42 22.05 9.60
CA LEU A 36 -10.00 22.40 9.66
C LEU A 36 -9.80 23.89 9.96
N ASP A 37 -10.60 24.47 10.86
CA ASP A 37 -10.25 25.78 11.43
C ASP A 37 -9.09 25.59 12.44
N PRO A 38 -7.91 26.20 12.24
CA PRO A 38 -6.72 26.02 13.08
C PRO A 38 -6.92 26.35 14.57
N GLY A 39 -8.05 26.94 14.94
CA GLY A 39 -8.42 27.29 16.32
C GLY A 39 -9.27 26.27 17.08
N THR A 40 -9.67 25.13 16.48
CA THR A 40 -10.54 24.14 17.17
C THR A 40 -9.81 22.96 17.79
N TYR A 41 -8.52 22.74 17.49
CA TYR A 41 -7.67 21.81 18.25
C TYR A 41 -7.15 22.50 19.52
N VAL A 42 -8.06 22.77 20.44
CA VAL A 42 -7.71 23.03 21.84
C VAL A 42 -7.50 21.68 22.52
N ASP A 43 -6.49 21.56 23.38
CA ASP A 43 -6.28 20.43 24.32
C ASP A 43 -7.56 20.17 25.14
N GLY A 44 -8.52 19.45 24.55
CA GLY A 44 -9.80 19.10 25.12
C GLY A 44 -9.80 17.67 25.66
N PRO A 45 -10.69 17.34 26.61
CA PRO A 45 -10.83 15.98 27.12
C PRO A 45 -11.19 15.00 26.00
N PHE A 46 -10.67 13.78 26.11
CA PHE A 46 -10.92 12.64 25.21
C PHE A 46 -12.40 12.51 24.84
N ASP A 47 -12.74 12.62 23.56
CA ASP A 47 -14.09 12.41 23.03
C ASP A 47 -14.24 10.98 22.50
N PRO A 48 -15.01 10.09 23.17
CA PRO A 48 -15.28 8.73 22.68
C PRO A 48 -15.96 8.70 21.30
N ALA A 49 -16.65 9.79 20.91
CA ALA A 49 -17.30 9.91 19.61
C ALA A 49 -16.31 9.96 18.43
N TRP A 50 -15.01 10.17 18.68
CA TRP A 50 -13.97 10.06 17.65
C TRP A 50 -13.83 8.67 17.04
N PHE A 51 -14.24 7.63 17.76
CA PHE A 51 -14.33 6.24 17.26
C PHE A 51 -15.74 5.87 16.81
N ASP A 52 -16.69 6.78 16.97
CA ASP A 52 -18.09 6.65 16.55
C ASP A 52 -18.18 7.01 15.06
N LEU A 53 -17.46 6.23 14.27
CA LEU A 53 -17.68 6.13 12.85
C LEU A 53 -19.00 5.39 12.68
N ASP A 54 -20.11 6.12 12.60
CA ASP A 54 -21.36 5.55 12.07
C ASP A 54 -20.97 4.84 10.76
N PRO A 55 -21.12 3.50 10.68
CA PRO A 55 -20.71 2.75 9.51
C PRO A 55 -21.33 3.35 8.24
N ASP A 56 -22.56 3.83 8.32
CA ASP A 56 -23.22 4.45 7.18
C ASP A 56 -22.58 5.79 6.81
N ILE A 57 -22.08 6.59 7.75
CA ILE A 57 -21.39 7.87 7.47
C ILE A 57 -19.93 7.66 7.01
N TYR A 58 -19.20 6.74 7.65
CA TYR A 58 -17.82 6.38 7.29
C TYR A 58 -17.77 5.72 5.90
N TYR A 59 -18.75 4.89 5.56
CA TYR A 59 -18.86 4.25 4.26
C TYR A 59 -19.64 5.07 3.21
N ALA A 60 -20.42 6.10 3.56
CA ALA A 60 -21.13 6.97 2.60
C ALA A 60 -20.26 8.09 1.98
N ASN A 61 -19.23 8.57 2.67
CA ASN A 61 -18.51 9.80 2.29
C ASN A 61 -17.24 9.60 1.44
N GLN A 62 -17.15 8.56 0.60
CA GLN A 62 -15.95 8.26 -0.21
C GLN A 62 -14.66 7.98 0.61
N ASN A 63 -14.73 7.86 1.94
CA ASN A 63 -13.60 7.58 2.83
C ASN A 63 -13.24 6.09 2.91
N ASN A 64 -13.42 5.38 1.80
CA ASN A 64 -13.41 3.94 1.76
C ASN A 64 -12.05 3.41 1.32
N SER A 65 -11.09 3.35 2.26
CA SER A 65 -9.85 2.59 2.06
C SER A 65 -10.15 1.11 1.73
N CYS A 66 -11.32 0.58 2.10
CA CYS A 66 -11.66 -0.84 1.93
C CYS A 66 -12.49 -1.18 0.69
N GLY A 67 -12.73 -0.27 -0.26
CA GLY A 67 -13.42 -0.61 -1.52
C GLY A 67 -14.74 -1.39 -1.34
N PHE A 68 -15.77 -0.78 -0.74
CA PHE A 68 -17.04 -1.46 -0.51
C PHE A 68 -17.84 -1.66 -1.81
N ILE A 69 -18.42 -2.87 -1.93
CA ILE A 69 -19.44 -3.25 -2.91
C ILE A 69 -20.81 -2.91 -2.29
N PRO A 70 -21.58 -1.92 -2.81
CA PRO A 70 -22.88 -1.60 -2.26
C PRO A 70 -23.80 -2.84 -2.27
N ASN A 71 -24.45 -3.12 -1.13
CA ASN A 71 -25.41 -4.22 -0.88
C ASN A 71 -24.84 -5.64 -0.69
N ALA A 72 -23.57 -5.79 -0.28
CA ALA A 72 -23.18 -7.04 0.36
C ALA A 72 -23.87 -7.12 1.73
N HIS A 73 -24.84 -8.02 1.88
CA HIS A 73 -25.24 -8.48 3.21
C HIS A 73 -23.98 -9.02 3.89
N ILE A 74 -23.46 -8.28 4.88
CA ILE A 74 -22.53 -8.83 5.85
C ILE A 74 -23.24 -10.05 6.42
N VAL A 75 -22.73 -11.24 6.10
CA VAL A 75 -23.36 -12.48 6.52
C VAL A 75 -23.36 -12.50 8.04
N ASP A 76 -24.58 -12.57 8.56
CA ASP A 76 -25.01 -12.71 9.96
C ASP A 76 -24.64 -14.11 10.53
N GLU A 77 -23.45 -14.63 10.21
CA GLU A 77 -22.99 -15.97 10.62
C GLU A 77 -21.53 -15.98 11.11
N VAL A 78 -21.22 -15.16 12.12
CA VAL A 78 -20.15 -15.51 13.07
C VAL A 78 -20.67 -15.24 14.48
N ASP A 79 -21.11 -16.32 15.12
CA ASP A 79 -21.38 -16.50 16.55
C ASP A 79 -21.74 -15.25 17.37
N ARG A 80 -23.05 -15.01 17.50
CA ARG A 80 -23.60 -14.36 18.73
C ARG A 80 -23.17 -15.06 20.02
N ASN A 81 -22.53 -16.23 19.96
CA ASN A 81 -21.94 -16.92 21.10
C ASN A 81 -20.60 -16.32 21.54
N ASP A 82 -19.79 -15.75 20.65
CA ASP A 82 -18.52 -15.09 21.02
C ASP A 82 -18.77 -13.78 21.78
N PHE A 83 -19.85 -13.05 21.42
CA PHE A 83 -20.31 -11.88 22.18
C PHE A 83 -20.93 -12.24 23.54
N LYS A 84 -21.41 -13.47 23.73
CA LYS A 84 -22.00 -13.95 25.01
C LYS A 84 -20.97 -14.53 25.96
N HIS A 85 -19.86 -15.08 25.46
CA HIS A 85 -18.78 -15.63 26.30
C HIS A 85 -17.72 -14.60 26.71
N GLY A 86 -17.89 -13.31 26.41
CA GLY A 86 -17.05 -12.23 26.95
C GLY A 86 -17.08 -12.07 28.49
N SER A 87 -17.94 -12.83 29.18
CA SER A 87 -18.03 -12.92 30.65
C SER A 87 -17.59 -14.28 31.21
N GLU A 88 -17.32 -15.27 30.38
CA GLU A 88 -16.78 -16.55 30.84
C GLU A 88 -15.31 -16.58 30.49
N THR A 89 -14.48 -16.52 31.53
CA THR A 89 -13.14 -17.11 31.52
C THR A 89 -13.18 -18.34 30.64
N ALA A 90 -12.39 -18.39 29.57
CA ALA A 90 -12.08 -19.63 28.88
C ALA A 90 -11.74 -20.65 29.99
N THR A 91 -12.66 -21.58 30.23
CA THR A 91 -12.53 -22.56 31.30
C THR A 91 -11.48 -23.54 30.84
N GLY A 92 -10.24 -23.24 31.23
CA GLY A 92 -9.12 -24.17 31.12
C GLY A 92 -7.84 -23.58 30.52
N THR A 93 -7.15 -22.68 31.23
CA THR A 93 -5.69 -22.82 31.43
C THR A 93 -5.18 -21.89 32.54
N PRO A 94 -4.50 -22.39 33.59
CA PRO A 94 -3.91 -21.56 34.61
C PRO A 94 -2.51 -21.09 34.15
N MET A 95 -2.18 -19.83 34.43
CA MET A 95 -1.06 -19.47 35.31
C MET A 95 -0.85 -17.95 35.33
N SER A 96 -1.12 -17.37 36.49
CA SER A 96 -0.43 -16.16 36.93
C SER A 96 1.00 -16.52 37.34
N ILE A 97 1.93 -15.62 37.06
CA ILE A 97 3.39 -15.71 37.31
C ILE A 97 3.76 -15.94 38.80
N SER A 98 2.80 -15.84 39.71
CA SER A 98 2.98 -16.08 41.16
C SER A 98 3.38 -17.53 41.52
N ALA A 99 3.10 -18.52 40.67
CA ALA A 99 3.35 -19.93 41.00
C ALA A 99 4.82 -20.40 40.84
N LEU A 100 5.69 -19.60 40.21
CA LEU A 100 7.10 -19.98 40.00
C LEU A 100 8.00 -19.81 41.23
N VAL A 101 7.53 -19.14 42.29
CA VAL A 101 8.33 -18.89 43.50
C VAL A 101 8.22 -20.00 44.55
N SER A 102 7.27 -20.93 44.42
CA SER A 102 7.02 -21.96 45.45
C SER A 102 7.72 -23.32 45.23
N PHE A 103 8.57 -23.47 44.22
CA PHE A 103 9.22 -24.76 43.93
C PHE A 103 10.61 -24.95 44.57
N ALA A 104 10.91 -24.23 45.65
CA ALA A 104 12.02 -24.54 46.54
C ALA A 104 11.48 -25.15 47.84
N GLY A 105 10.99 -26.39 47.80
CA GLY A 105 10.52 -27.05 49.02
C GLY A 105 9.93 -28.45 48.83
N THR A 106 10.78 -29.46 49.05
CA THR A 106 10.47 -30.81 49.55
C THR A 106 9.54 -31.75 48.75
N GLY A 107 10.08 -32.93 48.39
CA GLY A 107 9.34 -34.20 48.53
C GLY A 107 9.05 -35.02 47.26
N THR A 108 9.99 -35.88 46.89
CA THR A 108 9.83 -37.26 46.36
C THR A 108 8.61 -37.60 45.46
N GLY A 109 8.88 -37.87 44.17
CA GLY A 109 8.01 -38.71 43.33
C GLY A 109 8.16 -38.47 41.82
N SER A 110 8.73 -39.45 41.10
CA SER A 110 8.78 -39.58 39.63
C SER A 110 9.38 -38.41 38.83
N SER A 111 10.66 -38.55 38.45
CA SER A 111 11.32 -37.71 37.46
C SER A 111 10.77 -37.94 36.04
N SER A 112 9.69 -37.27 35.68
CA SER A 112 9.35 -37.10 34.26
C SER A 112 10.30 -36.06 33.67
N LEU A 113 11.21 -36.49 32.79
CA LEU A 113 12.14 -35.63 32.03
C LEU A 113 11.43 -34.71 31.02
N TRP A 114 10.11 -34.86 30.87
CA TRP A 114 9.26 -34.09 29.97
C TRP A 114 8.36 -33.17 30.78
N PRO A 115 8.15 -31.91 30.33
CA PRO A 115 7.15 -31.04 30.92
C PRO A 115 5.79 -31.76 30.88
N PRO A 116 4.94 -31.63 31.93
CA PRO A 116 3.60 -32.21 31.94
C PRO A 116 2.83 -31.84 30.67
N GLU A 117 1.99 -32.73 30.13
CA GLU A 117 1.20 -32.45 28.91
C GLU A 117 0.42 -31.13 28.98
N ASP A 118 0.02 -30.71 30.16
CA ASP A 118 -0.70 -29.45 30.40
C ASP A 118 0.16 -28.20 30.16
N GLN A 119 1.49 -28.29 30.28
CA GLN A 119 2.41 -27.22 29.85
C GLN A 119 2.57 -27.19 28.31
N ILE A 120 2.46 -28.35 27.66
CA ILE A 120 2.58 -28.50 26.19
C ILE A 120 1.30 -28.04 25.48
N LYS A 121 0.12 -28.24 26.11
CA LYS A 121 -1.21 -27.81 25.64
C LYS A 121 -1.50 -26.30 25.83
N THR A 122 -0.48 -25.47 26.05
CA THR A 122 -0.63 -24.00 26.16
C THR A 122 -0.84 -23.29 24.83
N SER A 123 -0.54 -23.97 23.71
CA SER A 123 -0.93 -23.56 22.36
C SER A 123 -2.21 -24.29 21.99
N ALA A 124 -3.28 -23.55 21.68
CA ALA A 124 -4.53 -24.14 21.22
C ALA A 124 -4.22 -24.98 19.97
N ILE A 125 -4.45 -26.30 20.04
CA ILE A 125 -4.32 -27.17 18.88
C ILE A 125 -5.48 -26.83 17.95
N ILE A 126 -5.13 -26.31 16.79
CA ILE A 126 -6.03 -25.90 15.72
C ILE A 126 -6.49 -27.18 14.99
N THR A 127 -7.76 -27.54 15.15
CA THR A 127 -8.44 -28.75 14.66
C THR A 127 -9.48 -28.52 13.54
N ASP A 128 -9.93 -27.28 13.27
CA ASP A 128 -10.96 -26.95 12.25
C ASP A 128 -10.43 -26.14 11.03
N GLU A 129 -11.14 -26.15 9.90
CA GLU A 129 -10.79 -25.42 8.66
C GLU A 129 -10.79 -23.89 8.84
N ARG A 130 -11.70 -23.32 9.68
CA ARG A 130 -11.66 -21.89 10.06
C ARG A 130 -10.38 -21.53 10.82
N GLU A 131 -9.80 -22.52 11.43
CA GLU A 131 -8.68 -22.45 12.34
C GLU A 131 -7.35 -22.48 11.53
N HIS A 132 -7.35 -23.12 10.34
CA HIS A 132 -6.22 -23.11 9.39
C HIS A 132 -5.98 -21.73 8.74
N GLU A 133 -7.03 -21.03 8.27
CA GLU A 133 -6.89 -19.66 7.72
C GLU A 133 -6.32 -18.71 8.76
N MET A 134 -6.83 -18.77 9.99
CA MET A 134 -6.32 -17.94 11.09
C MET A 134 -4.86 -18.27 11.40
N ALA A 135 -4.48 -19.56 11.46
CA ALA A 135 -3.10 -19.97 11.65
C ALA A 135 -2.17 -19.42 10.54
N TYR A 136 -2.65 -19.47 9.29
CA TYR A 136 -1.94 -18.93 8.14
C TYR A 136 -1.73 -17.42 8.25
N LEU A 137 -2.77 -16.66 8.63
CA LEU A 137 -2.71 -15.20 8.78
C LEU A 137 -1.85 -14.78 9.98
N ILE A 138 -1.98 -15.45 11.13
CA ILE A 138 -1.14 -15.19 12.31
C ILE A 138 0.33 -15.45 11.99
N ARG A 139 0.63 -16.56 11.30
CA ARG A 139 1.99 -16.88 10.86
C ARG A 139 2.52 -15.83 9.89
N HIS A 140 1.72 -15.45 8.88
CA HIS A 140 2.09 -14.43 7.91
C HIS A 140 2.38 -13.08 8.58
N PHE A 141 1.53 -12.65 9.52
CA PHE A 141 1.81 -11.45 10.30
C PHE A 141 3.11 -11.59 11.09
N THR A 142 3.29 -12.69 11.82
CA THR A 142 4.46 -12.94 12.68
C THR A 142 5.78 -12.91 11.90
N GLU A 143 5.82 -13.52 10.72
CA GLU A 143 7.04 -13.67 9.93
C GLU A 143 7.30 -12.47 9.00
N PHE A 144 6.26 -11.73 8.61
CA PHE A 144 6.38 -10.70 7.57
C PHE A 144 6.03 -9.29 8.07
N LEU A 145 4.86 -9.07 8.68
CA LEU A 145 4.36 -7.73 9.04
C LEU A 145 4.83 -7.25 10.42
N GLY A 146 4.81 -8.12 11.43
CA GLY A 146 5.33 -7.85 12.77
C GLY A 146 6.74 -7.27 12.73
N PRO A 147 7.68 -7.84 11.94
CA PRO A 147 9.02 -7.29 11.80
C PRO A 147 9.08 -5.86 11.25
N TRP A 148 8.08 -5.42 10.48
CA TRP A 148 8.01 -4.03 10.01
C TRP A 148 7.70 -3.08 11.16
N MET A 149 6.84 -3.51 12.09
CA MET A 149 6.48 -2.73 13.26
C MET A 149 7.60 -2.73 14.31
N ASP A 150 8.36 -3.83 14.39
CA ASP A 150 9.46 -4.06 15.34
C ASP A 150 10.83 -3.53 14.87
N LEU A 151 10.92 -2.76 13.78
CA LEU A 151 12.21 -2.43 13.14
C LEU A 151 13.27 -1.84 14.11
N PHE A 152 12.84 -1.10 15.13
CA PHE A 152 13.71 -0.56 16.19
C PHE A 152 13.41 -1.13 17.58
N ASP A 153 12.61 -2.18 17.68
CA ASP A 153 12.29 -2.85 18.94
C ASP A 153 13.12 -4.13 19.11
N LYS A 154 14.06 -4.12 20.07
CA LYS A 154 14.89 -5.29 20.37
C LYS A 154 14.09 -6.47 20.93
N ASP A 155 12.95 -6.19 21.56
CA ASP A 155 12.09 -7.18 22.21
C ASP A 155 11.04 -7.75 21.24
N LYS A 156 10.95 -7.19 20.03
CA LYS A 156 10.11 -7.65 18.92
C LYS A 156 8.66 -7.88 19.35
N HIS A 157 8.08 -6.89 20.01
CA HIS A 157 6.78 -7.03 20.65
C HIS A 157 5.69 -7.51 19.67
N PHE A 158 5.62 -6.92 18.48
CA PHE A 158 4.61 -7.25 17.48
C PHE A 158 4.82 -8.63 16.86
N SER A 159 6.05 -9.08 16.67
CA SER A 159 6.33 -10.40 16.07
C SER A 159 6.33 -11.53 17.10
N GLN A 160 6.58 -11.26 18.39
CA GLN A 160 6.74 -12.31 19.40
C GLN A 160 5.64 -12.33 20.44
N SER A 161 5.27 -11.17 20.98
CA SER A 161 4.31 -11.09 22.10
C SER A 161 2.87 -11.03 21.61
N VAL A 162 2.61 -10.23 20.58
CA VAL A 162 1.25 -9.99 20.05
C VAL A 162 0.58 -11.25 19.49
N PRO A 163 1.26 -12.15 18.74
CA PRO A 163 0.66 -13.40 18.27
C PRO A 163 0.24 -14.33 19.42
N LEU A 164 1.01 -14.36 20.51
CA LEU A 164 0.67 -15.15 21.71
C LEU A 164 -0.56 -14.59 22.42
N LYS A 165 -0.68 -13.26 22.50
CA LYS A 165 -1.87 -12.59 23.05
C LYS A 165 -3.11 -12.81 22.19
N ALA A 166 -2.96 -12.78 20.87
CA ALA A 166 -4.03 -13.02 19.91
C ALA A 166 -4.65 -14.44 20.01
N LEU A 167 -3.99 -15.40 20.66
CA LEU A 167 -4.61 -16.69 20.96
C LEU A 167 -5.81 -16.56 21.92
N ARG A 168 -5.83 -15.52 22.75
CA ARG A 168 -6.81 -15.33 23.83
C ARG A 168 -7.61 -14.02 23.70
N ASP A 169 -7.13 -13.08 22.91
CA ASP A 169 -7.77 -11.78 22.70
C ASP A 169 -8.32 -11.67 21.26
N ALA A 170 -9.64 -11.56 21.13
CA ALA A 170 -10.32 -11.49 19.85
C ALA A 170 -10.05 -10.17 19.10
N LEU A 171 -9.84 -9.05 19.80
CA LEU A 171 -9.47 -7.77 19.18
C LEU A 171 -8.13 -7.92 18.46
N LEU A 172 -7.11 -8.41 19.17
CA LEU A 172 -5.77 -8.60 18.61
C LEU A 172 -5.74 -9.65 17.50
N ARG A 173 -6.48 -10.75 17.66
CA ARG A 173 -6.61 -11.79 16.64
C ARG A 173 -7.17 -11.26 15.33
N ASN A 174 -8.28 -10.51 15.41
CA ASN A 174 -8.90 -9.94 14.23
C ASN A 174 -8.06 -8.80 13.63
N ALA A 175 -7.39 -7.98 14.44
CA ALA A 175 -6.51 -6.91 13.95
C ALA A 175 -5.32 -7.48 13.13
N ILE A 176 -4.66 -8.52 13.66
CA ILE A 176 -3.57 -9.24 12.98
C ILE A 176 -4.06 -9.84 11.65
N ALA A 177 -5.21 -10.53 11.69
CA ALA A 177 -5.78 -11.17 10.51
C ALA A 177 -6.16 -10.15 9.42
N ALA A 178 -6.71 -9.00 9.82
CA ALA A 178 -7.08 -7.92 8.91
C ALA A 178 -5.88 -7.39 8.12
N VAL A 179 -4.81 -7.00 8.81
CA VAL A 179 -3.61 -6.44 8.16
C VAL A 179 -2.87 -7.47 7.32
N ALA A 180 -2.81 -8.72 7.78
CA ALA A 180 -2.23 -9.82 7.03
C ALA A 180 -2.99 -10.10 5.74
N ALA A 181 -4.31 -10.22 5.80
CA ALA A 181 -5.15 -10.43 4.63
C ALA A 181 -5.04 -9.26 3.65
N LYS A 182 -5.05 -8.02 4.15
CA LYS A 182 -4.91 -6.83 3.30
C LYS A 182 -3.61 -6.83 2.52
N GLN A 183 -2.49 -7.06 3.22
CA GLN A 183 -1.18 -7.13 2.58
C GLN A 183 -1.14 -8.25 1.54
N LEU A 184 -1.67 -9.44 1.84
CA LEU A 184 -1.78 -10.55 0.88
C LEU A 184 -2.61 -10.18 -0.35
N GLY A 185 -3.70 -9.44 -0.19
CA GLY A 185 -4.49 -8.92 -1.32
C GLY A 185 -3.67 -8.03 -2.24
N ARG A 186 -2.84 -7.16 -1.67
CA ARG A 186 -1.94 -6.25 -2.42
C ARG A 186 -0.88 -7.00 -3.22
N VAL A 187 -0.37 -8.12 -2.69
CA VAL A 187 0.62 -8.99 -3.38
C VAL A 187 -0.01 -10.18 -4.09
N ARG A 188 -1.34 -10.20 -4.29
CA ARG A 188 -2.08 -11.27 -4.98
C ARG A 188 -1.82 -12.66 -4.39
N GLY A 189 -1.71 -12.74 -3.07
CA GLY A 189 -1.40 -13.95 -2.31
C GLY A 189 0.05 -14.45 -2.44
N GLN A 190 0.93 -13.74 -3.17
CA GLN A 190 2.32 -14.14 -3.33
C GLN A 190 3.13 -13.78 -2.09
N LYS A 191 3.68 -14.79 -1.42
CA LYS A 191 4.65 -14.59 -0.34
C LYS A 191 6.05 -14.45 -0.91
N SER A 192 6.73 -13.37 -0.55
CA SER A 192 8.16 -13.15 -0.82
C SER A 192 9.01 -14.09 0.05
N PHE A 193 9.07 -15.39 -0.30
CA PHE A 193 9.86 -16.36 0.47
C PHE A 193 11.36 -16.09 0.32
N CYS A 194 12.04 -15.95 1.45
CA CYS A 194 13.49 -16.02 1.52
C CYS A 194 13.93 -17.50 1.48
N GLY A 195 14.03 -18.06 0.27
CA GLY A 195 14.69 -19.34 0.00
C GLY A 195 13.75 -20.51 -0.28
N ASN A 196 14.07 -21.28 -1.32
CA ASN A 196 13.42 -22.56 -1.60
C ASN A 196 13.90 -23.59 -0.57
N GLN A 197 13.06 -23.96 0.40
CA GLN A 197 13.34 -25.10 1.26
C GLN A 197 13.07 -26.40 0.51
N CYS A 198 13.91 -27.42 0.71
CA CYS A 198 13.72 -28.74 0.08
C CYS A 198 12.57 -29.55 0.70
N GLN A 199 12.13 -29.19 1.90
CA GLN A 199 10.99 -29.83 2.56
C GLN A 199 9.67 -29.31 2.00
N ARG A 200 8.61 -30.12 2.11
CA ARG A 200 7.26 -29.66 1.75
C ARG A 200 6.87 -28.47 2.62
N PRO A 201 6.18 -27.45 2.06
CA PRO A 201 5.67 -26.35 2.85
C PRO A 201 4.80 -26.84 4.01
N SER A 202 4.86 -26.14 5.14
CA SER A 202 3.98 -26.41 6.27
C SER A 202 2.53 -26.13 5.86
N ARG A 203 1.55 -26.87 6.42
CA ARG A 203 0.13 -26.55 6.20
C ARG A 203 -0.19 -25.11 6.58
N MET A 204 0.38 -24.56 7.65
CA MET A 204 0.18 -23.15 8.03
C MET A 204 0.82 -22.13 7.06
N GLU A 205 1.57 -22.58 6.05
CA GLU A 205 2.17 -21.70 5.02
C GLU A 205 1.39 -21.69 3.72
N VAL A 206 0.42 -22.59 3.56
CA VAL A 206 -0.35 -22.85 2.33
C VAL A 206 -1.84 -22.92 2.66
N LEU A 207 -2.69 -22.23 1.92
CA LEU A 207 -4.13 -22.51 1.90
C LEU A 207 -4.42 -23.50 0.76
N ASP A 208 -5.22 -24.53 0.98
CA ASP A 208 -5.50 -25.56 -0.05
C ASP A 208 -6.21 -24.97 -1.30
N ASP A 209 -5.75 -25.38 -2.49
CA ASP A 209 -5.96 -24.77 -3.83
C ASP A 209 -7.37 -24.98 -4.48
N LEU A 210 -8.48 -24.77 -3.77
CA LEU A 210 -9.83 -24.94 -4.38
C LEU A 210 -10.74 -23.71 -4.42
N VAL A 211 -10.34 -22.59 -3.81
CA VAL A 211 -11.09 -21.33 -3.86
C VAL A 211 -10.12 -20.17 -3.99
N GLU A 212 -10.26 -19.34 -5.03
CA GLU A 212 -9.57 -18.06 -5.15
C GLU A 212 -9.97 -17.19 -3.95
N VAL A 213 -9.06 -17.05 -2.98
CA VAL A 213 -9.33 -16.33 -1.73
C VAL A 213 -9.38 -14.84 -2.04
N ASP A 214 -10.55 -14.22 -1.83
CA ASP A 214 -10.68 -12.77 -1.86
C ASP A 214 -10.09 -12.18 -0.58
N TRP A 215 -8.79 -11.91 -0.62
CA TRP A 215 -8.03 -11.36 0.49
C TRP A 215 -8.51 -9.97 0.93
N PHE A 216 -9.05 -9.16 0.03
CA PHE A 216 -9.60 -7.84 0.38
C PHE A 216 -10.93 -7.99 1.14
N TYR A 217 -11.79 -8.92 0.72
CA TYR A 217 -12.99 -9.27 1.48
C TYR A 217 -12.64 -9.80 2.88
N LYS A 218 -11.64 -10.69 2.97
CA LYS A 218 -11.16 -11.21 4.27
C LYS A 218 -10.61 -10.08 5.15
N ALA A 219 -9.81 -9.18 4.58
CA ALA A 219 -9.28 -8.01 5.27
C ALA A 219 -10.39 -7.16 5.88
N ALA A 220 -11.39 -6.77 5.07
CA ALA A 220 -12.52 -5.97 5.53
C ALA A 220 -13.32 -6.68 6.63
N ASN A 221 -13.61 -7.97 6.47
CA ASN A 221 -14.35 -8.75 7.47
C ASN A 221 -13.63 -8.81 8.83
N TYR A 222 -12.33 -9.09 8.83
CA TYR A 222 -11.54 -9.09 10.06
C TYR A 222 -11.38 -7.69 10.64
N TYR A 223 -11.27 -6.65 9.81
CA TYR A 223 -11.18 -5.27 10.24
C TYR A 223 -12.47 -4.82 10.95
N ASP A 224 -13.64 -5.07 10.37
CA ASP A 224 -14.94 -4.74 10.97
C ASP A 224 -15.12 -5.42 12.34
N LYS A 225 -14.74 -6.70 12.45
CA LYS A 225 -14.73 -7.41 13.75
C LYS A 225 -13.81 -6.76 14.77
N ALA A 226 -12.61 -6.40 14.36
CA ALA A 226 -11.63 -5.76 15.25
C ALA A 226 -12.13 -4.38 15.72
N ILE A 227 -12.72 -3.58 14.83
CA ILE A 227 -13.33 -2.30 15.20
C ILE A 227 -14.48 -2.50 16.19
N ALA A 228 -15.36 -3.48 15.97
CA ALA A 228 -16.45 -3.79 16.90
C ALA A 228 -15.93 -4.14 18.31
N PHE A 229 -14.90 -4.98 18.43
CA PHE A 229 -14.28 -5.27 19.73
C PHE A 229 -13.58 -4.03 20.33
N SER A 230 -12.95 -3.19 19.51
CA SER A 230 -12.30 -1.96 20.00
C SER A 230 -13.29 -1.00 20.64
N ARG A 231 -14.52 -0.91 20.11
CA ARG A 231 -15.61 -0.09 20.69
C ARG A 231 -16.01 -0.59 22.06
N VAL A 232 -16.14 -1.91 22.25
CA VAL A 232 -16.43 -2.49 23.57
C VAL A 232 -15.32 -2.15 24.58
N TYR A 233 -14.04 -2.17 24.16
CA TYR A 233 -12.93 -1.76 25.01
C TYR A 233 -13.00 -0.26 25.36
N LEU A 234 -13.37 0.59 24.41
CA LEU A 234 -13.51 2.03 24.60
C LEU A 234 -14.72 2.40 25.47
N GLU A 235 -15.85 1.73 25.32
CA GLU A 235 -17.02 1.87 26.20
C GLU A 235 -16.70 1.44 27.63
N ALA A 236 -15.92 0.37 27.80
CA ALA A 236 -15.41 -0.04 29.11
C ALA A 236 -14.47 1.01 29.73
N LEU A 237 -13.76 1.78 28.90
CA LEU A 237 -12.91 2.90 29.34
C LEU A 237 -13.72 4.18 29.64
N SER A 238 -14.82 4.43 28.94
CA SER A 238 -15.63 5.65 29.07
C SER A 238 -16.78 5.56 30.09
N GLY A 239 -17.24 4.35 30.46
CA GLY A 239 -18.58 4.16 31.04
C GLY A 239 -18.75 3.37 32.34
N SER A 240 -17.74 2.85 33.06
CA SER A 240 -18.01 2.07 34.29
C SER A 240 -17.03 2.25 35.46
N LEU A 241 -17.34 3.24 36.31
CA LEU A 241 -16.90 3.31 37.71
C LEU A 241 -17.59 2.21 38.53
N SER A 242 -16.99 1.02 38.55
CA SER A 242 -17.05 0.13 39.73
C SER A 242 -15.85 -0.81 39.82
N HIS A 243 -15.10 -1.03 38.72
CA HIS A 243 -13.79 -1.67 38.78
C HIS A 243 -12.81 -1.05 37.76
N PRO A 244 -11.65 -0.53 38.20
CA PRO A 244 -10.61 -0.11 37.27
C PRO A 244 -10.14 -1.33 36.46
N MET A 245 -10.22 -1.24 35.12
CA MET A 245 -9.66 -2.25 34.23
C MET A 245 -8.16 -2.44 34.54
N SER A 246 -7.69 -3.69 34.50
CA SER A 246 -6.26 -3.98 34.61
C SER A 246 -5.50 -3.31 33.46
N VAL A 247 -4.37 -2.66 33.77
CA VAL A 247 -3.46 -1.98 32.82
C VAL A 247 -3.23 -2.76 31.53
N ASN A 248 -3.20 -4.10 31.61
CA ASN A 248 -3.01 -5.00 30.47
C ASN A 248 -4.06 -4.83 29.35
N LYS A 249 -5.34 -4.60 29.68
CA LYS A 249 -6.39 -4.44 28.66
C LYS A 249 -6.30 -3.10 27.90
N SER A 250 -5.75 -2.07 28.54
CA SER A 250 -5.47 -0.78 27.88
C SER A 250 -4.30 -0.88 26.89
N ASP A 251 -3.32 -1.74 27.18
CA ASP A 251 -2.18 -1.98 26.31
C ASP A 251 -2.59 -2.77 25.06
N ASP A 252 -3.52 -3.73 25.20
CA ASP A 252 -4.01 -4.52 24.08
C ASP A 252 -4.81 -3.67 23.08
N LEU A 253 -5.61 -2.70 23.56
CA LEU A 253 -6.26 -1.71 22.69
C LEU A 253 -5.22 -0.84 21.95
N LEU A 254 -4.18 -0.38 22.66
CA LEU A 254 -3.12 0.43 22.06
C LEU A 254 -2.36 -0.32 20.95
N VAL A 255 -2.08 -1.61 21.18
CA VAL A 255 -1.48 -2.50 20.18
C VAL A 255 -2.40 -2.66 18.98
N ALA A 256 -3.71 -2.89 19.20
CA ALA A 256 -4.68 -3.03 18.12
C ALA A 256 -4.76 -1.77 17.24
N VAL A 257 -4.81 -0.58 17.86
CA VAL A 257 -4.82 0.70 17.13
C VAL A 257 -3.52 0.92 16.34
N SER A 258 -2.38 0.48 16.88
CA SER A 258 -1.10 0.51 16.13
C SER A 258 -1.17 -0.39 14.88
N ILE A 259 -1.79 -1.56 14.98
CA ILE A 259 -2.02 -2.47 13.84
C ILE A 259 -3.02 -1.87 12.84
N PHE A 260 -4.07 -1.18 13.30
CA PHE A 260 -4.99 -0.45 12.41
C PHE A 260 -4.29 0.67 11.64
N SER A 261 -3.37 1.39 12.29
CA SER A 261 -2.55 2.39 11.59
C SER A 261 -1.71 1.76 10.47
N LEU A 262 -1.10 0.60 10.71
CA LEU A 262 -0.40 -0.14 9.65
C LEU A 262 -1.36 -0.59 8.53
N TYR A 263 -2.53 -1.14 8.89
CA TYR A 263 -3.57 -1.56 7.96
C TYR A 263 -3.94 -0.42 7.00
N GLU A 264 -4.26 0.77 7.51
CA GLU A 264 -4.62 1.94 6.70
C GLU A 264 -3.45 2.46 5.86
N SER A 265 -2.22 2.37 6.36
CA SER A 265 -1.03 2.85 5.63
C SER A 265 -0.75 2.11 4.31
N LEU A 266 -1.35 0.92 4.10
CA LEU A 266 -1.13 0.09 2.91
C LEU A 266 -1.82 0.62 1.63
N ASP A 267 -2.91 1.41 1.73
CA ASP A 267 -3.77 1.80 0.60
C ASP A 267 -3.51 3.20 0.02
N ASN A 268 -2.51 3.92 0.54
CA ASN A 268 -2.23 5.36 0.39
C ASN A 268 -2.87 6.25 1.48
N ARG A 269 -2.11 7.29 1.84
CA ARG A 269 -2.10 8.01 3.12
C ARG A 269 -3.09 9.19 3.19
N GLU A 270 -4.33 9.04 2.74
CA GLU A 270 -5.19 10.21 2.52
C GLU A 270 -6.00 10.71 3.74
N MET A 271 -6.71 9.85 4.49
CA MET A 271 -7.53 10.30 5.64
C MET A 271 -7.57 9.31 6.81
N GLY A 272 -7.85 8.02 6.55
CA GLY A 272 -8.01 7.00 7.61
C GLY A 272 -6.74 6.83 8.45
N TRP A 273 -5.58 6.79 7.80
CA TRP A 273 -4.29 6.67 8.49
C TRP A 273 -4.03 7.79 9.51
N LEU A 274 -4.34 9.04 9.17
CA LEU A 274 -4.18 10.18 10.07
C LEU A 274 -5.13 10.11 11.28
N GLN A 275 -6.37 9.67 11.07
CA GLN A 275 -7.33 9.49 12.16
C GLN A 275 -6.85 8.44 13.17
N HIS A 276 -6.34 7.30 12.71
CA HIS A 276 -5.78 6.29 13.61
C HIS A 276 -4.52 6.78 14.33
N LEU A 277 -3.68 7.59 13.68
CA LEU A 277 -2.53 8.21 14.33
C LEU A 277 -2.97 9.20 15.43
N ALA A 278 -3.98 10.02 15.17
CA ALA A 278 -4.55 10.92 16.17
C ALA A 278 -5.15 10.15 17.36
N GLY A 279 -5.94 9.10 17.09
CA GLY A 279 -6.48 8.22 18.13
C GLY A 279 -5.38 7.53 18.95
N LEU A 280 -4.29 7.11 18.30
CA LEU A 280 -3.14 6.51 18.97
C LEU A 280 -2.44 7.50 19.90
N LYS A 281 -2.24 8.76 19.46
CA LYS A 281 -1.73 9.84 20.31
C LYS A 281 -2.60 10.02 21.56
N SER A 282 -3.92 10.13 21.39
CA SER A 282 -4.86 10.33 22.50
C SER A 282 -4.85 9.17 23.50
N LEU A 283 -4.70 7.92 23.03
CA LEU A 283 -4.59 6.75 23.92
C LEU A 283 -3.25 6.70 24.67
N LEU A 284 -2.15 7.14 24.04
CA LEU A 284 -0.84 7.26 24.69
C LEU A 284 -0.88 8.31 25.82
N THR A 285 -1.53 9.45 25.60
CA THR A 285 -1.64 10.52 26.61
C THR A 285 -2.64 10.20 27.72
N ALA A 286 -3.84 9.73 27.37
CA ALA A 286 -4.92 9.48 28.34
C ALA A 286 -4.54 8.48 29.44
N VAL A 287 -3.80 7.42 29.08
CA VAL A 287 -3.42 6.40 30.06
C VAL A 287 -2.14 6.78 30.84
N SER A 288 -1.32 7.69 30.31
CA SER A 288 -0.17 8.25 31.04
C SER A 288 -0.63 9.16 32.19
N ALA A 289 -1.73 9.91 31.99
CA ALA A 289 -2.35 10.74 33.04
C ALA A 289 -2.89 9.92 34.22
N ASN A 290 -3.52 8.76 33.96
CA ASN A 290 -4.06 7.88 35.01
C ASN A 290 -2.98 7.21 35.88
N GLN A 291 -1.72 7.18 35.44
CA GLN A 291 -0.61 6.62 36.24
C GLN A 291 -0.05 7.59 37.28
N GLN A 292 -0.33 8.90 37.16
CA GLN A 292 0.19 9.92 38.08
C GLN A 292 -0.61 10.04 39.40
N GLU A 293 -1.83 9.49 39.49
CA GLU A 293 -2.69 9.66 40.67
C GLU A 293 -2.50 8.61 41.79
N ILE A 294 -1.63 7.59 41.62
CA ILE A 294 -1.49 6.49 42.60
C ILE A 294 -0.02 6.31 43.08
N GLY A 295 0.35 6.94 44.20
CA GLY A 295 1.42 6.46 45.12
C GLY A 295 2.87 6.43 44.59
N PRO A 296 3.85 5.92 45.39
CA PRO A 296 5.31 6.15 45.21
C PRO A 296 5.90 5.45 43.95
N PRO A 297 7.16 5.73 43.54
CA PRO A 297 7.52 5.92 42.14
C PRO A 297 7.43 4.65 41.27
N MET A 298 6.65 4.79 40.19
CA MET A 298 6.67 4.11 38.89
C MET A 298 6.54 2.57 38.87
N PRO A 299 5.39 2.02 38.43
CA PRO A 299 5.46 0.89 37.51
C PRO A 299 6.06 1.42 36.19
N SER A 300 7.22 0.91 35.80
CA SER A 300 7.85 1.22 34.52
C SER A 300 6.85 1.05 33.37
N ILE A 301 6.79 2.00 32.43
CA ILE A 301 5.99 1.89 31.19
C ILE A 301 6.17 0.48 30.61
N SER A 302 5.05 -0.17 30.29
CA SER A 302 5.05 -1.56 29.82
C SER A 302 5.81 -1.70 28.50
N VAL A 303 6.30 -2.92 28.23
CA VAL A 303 6.99 -3.23 26.97
C VAL A 303 6.08 -2.95 25.76
N ALA A 304 4.79 -3.28 25.86
CA ALA A 304 3.80 -3.03 24.82
C ALA A 304 3.68 -1.53 24.50
N ARG A 305 3.58 -0.68 25.53
CA ARG A 305 3.50 0.78 25.35
C ARG A 305 4.75 1.35 24.71
N LYS A 306 5.93 0.90 25.13
CA LYS A 306 7.20 1.34 24.50
C LYS A 306 7.26 0.95 23.03
N ALA A 307 6.87 -0.27 22.69
CA ALA A 307 6.82 -0.71 21.30
C ALA A 307 5.83 0.12 20.46
N CYS A 308 4.62 0.37 20.97
CA CYS A 308 3.63 1.22 20.29
C CYS A 308 4.10 2.68 20.16
N PHE A 309 4.75 3.24 21.18
CA PHE A 309 5.28 4.61 21.15
C PHE A 309 6.34 4.78 20.06
N TRP A 310 7.31 3.88 19.98
CA TRP A 310 8.37 3.95 18.97
C TRP A 310 7.87 3.59 17.56
N HIS A 311 6.89 2.70 17.44
CA HIS A 311 6.17 2.49 16.19
C HIS A 311 5.46 3.77 15.73
N PHE A 312 4.75 4.45 16.65
CA PHE A 312 4.05 5.70 16.37
C PHE A 312 5.01 6.82 15.96
N ALA A 313 6.13 6.99 16.66
CA ALA A 313 7.14 7.99 16.35
C ALA A 313 7.65 7.90 14.90
N ARG A 314 7.81 6.68 14.36
CA ARG A 314 8.18 6.45 12.95
C ARG A 314 7.07 6.86 11.98
N SER A 315 5.84 6.47 12.30
CA SER A 315 4.69 6.84 11.47
C SER A 315 4.43 8.35 11.49
N ASP A 316 4.66 9.01 12.63
CA ASP A 316 4.38 10.42 12.83
C ASP A 316 5.33 11.34 12.05
N TYR A 317 6.65 11.09 11.99
CA TYR A 317 7.53 11.91 11.15
C TYR A 317 7.14 11.80 9.67
N SER A 318 6.81 10.58 9.23
CA SER A 318 6.37 10.33 7.86
C SER A 318 5.06 11.07 7.54
N ALA A 319 4.11 11.03 8.47
CA ALA A 319 2.83 11.72 8.32
C ALA A 319 3.00 13.25 8.36
N ALA A 320 3.79 13.75 9.30
CA ALA A 320 4.09 15.17 9.47
C ALA A 320 4.77 15.76 8.22
N TYR A 321 5.75 15.04 7.66
CA TYR A 321 6.42 15.45 6.42
C TYR A 321 5.44 15.55 5.24
N ILE A 322 4.65 14.50 5.00
CA ILE A 322 3.69 14.46 3.88
C ILE A 322 2.65 15.57 3.98
N ASN A 323 2.13 15.79 5.18
CA ASN A 323 1.05 16.75 5.40
C ASN A 323 1.55 18.16 5.73
N ARG A 324 2.87 18.38 5.70
CA ARG A 324 3.52 19.66 6.05
C ARG A 324 3.02 20.25 7.37
N ARG A 325 2.88 19.40 8.38
CA ARG A 325 2.47 19.79 9.73
C ARG A 325 3.54 19.44 10.74
N ARG A 326 3.46 20.02 11.93
CA ARG A 326 4.23 19.55 13.06
C ARG A 326 3.82 18.13 13.45
N THR A 327 4.76 17.40 14.03
CA THR A 327 4.57 16.06 14.58
C THR A 327 3.52 16.09 15.68
N TYR A 328 2.77 14.99 15.82
CA TYR A 328 1.85 14.82 16.92
C TYR A 328 2.57 14.68 18.26
N LEU A 329 3.71 13.98 18.28
CA LEU A 329 4.58 13.92 19.45
C LEU A 329 5.31 15.26 19.62
N ASP A 330 5.24 15.81 20.83
CA ASP A 330 6.08 16.95 21.20
C ASP A 330 7.51 16.48 21.41
N THR A 331 8.45 16.99 20.60
CA THR A 331 9.86 16.63 20.69
C THR A 331 10.58 17.31 21.85
N GLU A 332 9.99 18.35 22.43
CA GLU A 332 10.58 19.14 23.51
C GLU A 332 10.14 18.63 24.91
N ASP A 333 9.13 17.75 24.98
CA ASP A 333 8.74 17.03 26.21
C ASP A 333 9.72 15.88 26.52
N LEU A 334 10.92 16.24 26.97
CA LEU A 334 12.01 15.29 27.21
C LEU A 334 11.66 14.22 28.26
N ASP A 335 10.76 14.50 29.21
CA ASP A 335 10.39 13.56 30.26
C ASP A 335 9.63 12.36 29.69
N SER A 336 8.68 12.62 28.78
CA SER A 336 7.98 11.56 28.04
C SER A 336 8.94 10.70 27.22
N TRP A 337 9.91 11.31 26.52
CA TRP A 337 10.90 10.57 25.75
C TRP A 337 11.84 9.74 26.62
N ARG A 338 12.32 10.30 27.74
CA ARG A 338 13.18 9.60 28.72
C ARG A 338 12.46 8.42 29.35
N SER A 339 11.18 8.56 29.66
CA SER A 339 10.36 7.46 30.17
C SER A 339 10.24 6.28 29.18
N CYS A 340 10.32 6.58 27.88
CA CYS A 340 10.34 5.60 26.79
C CYS A 340 11.75 5.12 26.39
N GLY A 341 12.79 5.47 27.18
CA GLY A 341 14.15 4.96 27.04
C GLY A 341 15.09 5.81 26.19
N LEU A 342 14.70 7.04 25.82
CA LEU A 342 15.62 7.99 25.17
C LEU A 342 16.66 8.50 26.18
N GLN A 343 17.92 8.67 25.76
CA GLN A 343 18.97 9.32 26.54
C GLN A 343 19.37 10.65 25.91
N VAL A 344 18.67 11.72 26.28
CA VAL A 344 19.00 13.10 25.88
C VAL A 344 19.08 13.95 27.14
N GLN A 345 20.13 14.76 27.24
CA GLN A 345 20.40 15.65 28.36
C GLN A 345 19.68 17.01 28.16
N ASP A 346 19.44 17.76 29.23
CA ASP A 346 18.76 19.07 29.16
C ASP A 346 19.53 20.11 28.33
N ASN A 347 20.85 19.94 28.21
CA ASN A 347 21.70 20.79 27.36
C ASN A 347 21.70 20.35 25.87
N GLY A 348 20.86 19.38 25.49
CA GLY A 348 20.77 18.85 24.13
C GLY A 348 21.85 17.84 23.76
N ALA A 349 22.76 17.48 24.67
CA ALA A 349 23.76 16.45 24.45
C ALA A 349 23.11 15.07 24.33
N LEU A 350 23.64 14.27 23.40
CA LEU A 350 23.17 12.92 23.15
C LEU A 350 23.90 11.93 24.07
N TYR A 351 23.13 11.02 24.68
CA TYR A 351 23.58 9.97 25.57
C TYR A 351 24.11 10.44 26.93
N ALA A 352 24.15 9.53 27.90
CA ALA A 352 24.82 9.78 29.18
C ALA A 352 26.35 9.71 29.06
N ASP A 353 26.85 8.76 28.26
CA ASP A 353 28.27 8.57 27.97
C ASP A 353 28.45 8.14 26.51
N THR A 354 29.01 9.05 25.70
CA THR A 354 29.25 8.83 24.27
C THR A 354 30.38 7.84 23.98
N ILE A 355 31.32 7.66 24.91
CA ILE A 355 32.43 6.71 24.76
C ILE A 355 31.92 5.30 25.03
N ASP A 356 31.11 5.14 26.06
CA ASP A 356 30.42 3.90 26.40
C ASP A 356 29.53 3.42 25.25
N VAL A 357 28.70 4.31 24.67
CA VAL A 357 27.88 3.98 23.49
C VAL A 357 28.71 3.47 22.31
N ARG A 358 29.92 4.00 22.10
CA ARG A 358 30.80 3.60 20.99
C ARG A 358 31.54 2.28 21.24
N SER A 359 31.88 1.97 22.48
CA SER A 359 32.84 0.93 22.84
C SER A 359 32.22 -0.36 23.40
N GLU A 360 31.01 -0.32 23.95
CA GLU A 360 30.41 -1.48 24.61
C GLU A 360 29.78 -2.47 23.61
N THR A 361 30.40 -3.64 23.45
CA THR A 361 29.94 -4.71 22.54
C THR A 361 29.04 -5.76 23.19
N SER A 362 29.03 -5.85 24.52
CA SER A 362 28.30 -6.88 25.30
C SER A 362 26.77 -6.71 25.25
N GLN A 363 26.28 -5.50 25.02
CA GLN A 363 24.85 -5.15 24.98
C GLN A 363 24.41 -4.63 23.60
N CYS A 364 24.91 -5.27 22.53
CA CYS A 364 24.75 -4.78 21.16
C CYS A 364 23.29 -4.48 20.76
N ARG A 365 22.32 -5.31 21.16
CA ARG A 365 20.90 -5.10 20.81
C ARG A 365 20.29 -3.88 21.51
N GLN A 366 20.58 -3.71 22.80
CA GLN A 366 20.14 -2.56 23.59
C GLN A 366 20.75 -1.26 23.04
N ARG A 367 22.04 -1.30 22.69
CA ARG A 367 22.76 -0.15 22.13
C ARG A 367 22.23 0.24 20.75
N VAL A 368 22.01 -0.74 19.86
CA VAL A 368 21.40 -0.49 18.54
C VAL A 368 20.02 0.15 18.69
N GLN A 369 19.16 -0.37 19.56
CA GLN A 369 17.86 0.23 19.83
C GLN A 369 17.99 1.68 20.33
N LEU A 370 18.84 1.94 21.32
CA LEU A 370 19.05 3.29 21.86
C LEU A 370 19.46 4.27 20.77
N VAL A 371 20.46 3.91 19.96
CA VAL A 371 20.97 4.76 18.88
C VAL A 371 19.89 5.00 17.81
N SER A 372 19.15 3.96 17.41
CA SER A 372 18.05 4.10 16.46
C SER A 372 16.92 5.01 16.98
N HIS A 373 16.57 4.88 18.26
CA HIS A 373 15.58 5.72 18.93
C HIS A 373 16.01 7.19 18.98
N THR A 374 17.29 7.46 19.31
CA THR A 374 17.85 8.82 19.27
C THR A 374 17.74 9.42 17.87
N LEU A 375 17.99 8.65 16.82
CA LEU A 375 17.86 9.16 15.47
C LEU A 375 16.41 9.47 15.10
N ILE A 376 15.45 8.62 15.44
CA ILE A 376 14.02 8.89 15.17
C ILE A 376 13.59 10.20 15.83
N TRP A 377 14.02 10.45 17.08
CA TRP A 377 13.77 11.73 17.75
C TRP A 377 14.39 12.92 16.99
N LEU A 378 15.63 12.79 16.48
CA LEU A 378 16.24 13.83 15.65
C LEU A 378 15.49 14.06 14.33
N VAL A 379 15.01 12.99 13.67
CA VAL A 379 14.22 13.07 12.43
C VAL A 379 12.90 13.80 12.65
N LEU A 380 12.21 13.52 13.76
CA LEU A 380 11.00 14.25 14.17
C LEU A 380 11.28 15.75 14.34
N ARG A 381 12.40 16.11 14.99
CA ARG A 381 12.80 17.52 15.18
C ARG A 381 13.15 18.22 13.87
N VAL A 382 13.86 17.55 12.97
CA VAL A 382 14.10 18.06 11.60
C VAL A 382 12.77 18.26 10.87
N THR A 383 11.83 17.33 11.00
CA THR A 383 10.50 17.45 10.38
C THR A 383 9.72 18.63 10.96
N ASN A 384 9.78 18.84 12.28
CA ASN A 384 9.18 20.01 12.95
C ASN A 384 9.80 21.33 12.51
N TYR A 385 11.11 21.38 12.27
CA TYR A 385 11.79 22.54 11.70
C TYR A 385 11.25 22.90 10.31
N LEU A 386 11.02 21.90 9.45
CA LEU A 386 10.46 22.12 8.11
C LEU A 386 9.00 22.60 8.12
N ALA A 387 8.23 22.22 9.15
CA ALA A 387 6.83 22.58 9.30
C ALA A 387 6.60 23.94 9.98
N GLN A 388 7.66 24.71 10.28
CA GLN A 388 7.52 26.03 10.90
C GLN A 388 6.93 27.05 9.90
N ASP A 389 6.05 27.92 10.41
CA ASP A 389 5.53 29.02 9.62
C ASP A 389 6.64 29.99 9.19
N SER A 390 6.48 30.59 8.01
CA SER A 390 7.44 31.53 7.41
C SER A 390 7.64 32.84 8.20
N ASN A 391 7.07 32.94 9.40
CA ASN A 391 7.03 34.13 10.24
C ASN A 391 8.27 34.30 11.14
N HIS A 392 9.12 33.27 11.27
CA HIS A 392 10.36 33.39 12.05
C HIS A 392 11.42 34.20 11.31
N PRO A 393 12.15 35.12 12.00
CA PRO A 393 13.31 35.78 11.44
C PRO A 393 14.35 34.77 10.93
N PRO A 394 15.00 34.99 9.76
CA PRO A 394 16.01 34.08 9.23
C PRO A 394 17.16 33.77 10.19
N ALA A 395 17.48 34.69 11.12
CA ALA A 395 18.50 34.48 12.14
C ALA A 395 18.09 33.43 13.19
N GLU A 396 16.83 33.41 13.63
CA GLU A 396 16.31 32.40 14.56
C GLU A 396 16.25 31.02 13.90
N GLN A 397 15.80 30.98 12.64
CA GLN A 397 15.80 29.75 11.85
C GLN A 397 17.22 29.20 11.69
N LEU A 398 18.22 30.07 11.51
CA LEU A 398 19.62 29.66 11.38
C LEU A 398 20.15 29.04 12.68
N VAL A 399 19.80 29.58 13.85
CA VAL A 399 20.18 29.01 15.14
C VAL A 399 19.58 27.61 15.34
N ILE A 400 18.30 27.43 14.98
CA ILE A 400 17.64 26.12 15.04
C ILE A 400 18.32 25.14 14.07
N TRP A 401 18.60 25.59 12.84
CA TRP A 401 19.31 24.80 11.84
C TRP A 401 20.70 24.36 12.31
N ASP A 402 21.50 25.29 12.84
CA ASP A 402 22.85 25.03 13.36
C ASP A 402 22.81 24.02 14.51
N THR A 403 21.82 24.14 15.40
CA THR A 403 21.61 23.21 16.52
C THR A 403 21.32 21.80 16.03
N LEU A 404 20.36 21.64 15.10
CA LEU A 404 20.00 20.34 14.54
C LEU A 404 21.15 19.74 13.73
N ASN A 405 21.86 20.55 12.96
CA ASN A 405 23.02 20.10 12.20
C ASN A 405 24.13 19.60 13.14
N ALA A 406 24.45 20.34 14.21
CA ALA A 406 25.43 19.93 15.21
C ALA A 406 25.03 18.65 15.94
N GLN A 407 23.73 18.46 16.24
CA GLN A 407 23.23 17.23 16.85
C GLN A 407 23.32 16.03 15.91
N LEU A 408 23.06 16.20 14.62
CA LEU A 408 23.27 15.14 13.63
C LEU A 408 24.76 14.80 13.46
N ASP A 409 25.65 15.79 13.50
CA ASP A 409 27.10 15.56 13.48
C ASP A 409 27.55 14.79 14.73
N ALA A 410 27.07 15.17 15.91
CA ALA A 410 27.34 14.48 17.17
C ALA A 410 26.78 13.04 17.17
N PHE A 411 25.58 12.84 16.63
CA PHE A 411 24.98 11.52 16.43
C PHE A 411 25.86 10.65 15.54
N TYR A 412 26.24 11.12 14.36
CA TYR A 412 27.04 10.33 13.43
C TYR A 412 28.44 10.01 14.00
N GLY A 413 29.07 10.99 14.67
CA GLY A 413 30.37 10.80 15.33
C GLY A 413 30.35 9.87 16.55
N SER A 414 29.17 9.50 17.05
CA SER A 414 28.98 8.61 18.20
C SER A 414 28.46 7.22 17.82
N LEU A 415 28.31 6.92 16.53
CA LEU A 415 27.84 5.62 16.06
C LEU A 415 28.78 4.48 16.51
N PRO A 416 28.24 3.40 17.12
CA PRO A 416 29.03 2.20 17.41
C PRO A 416 29.33 1.40 16.13
N GLU A 417 30.28 0.48 16.23
CA GLU A 417 30.70 -0.40 15.12
C GLU A 417 29.55 -1.18 14.46
N THR A 418 28.47 -1.46 15.21
CA THR A 418 27.26 -2.12 14.68
C THR A 418 26.55 -1.32 13.58
N PHE A 419 26.83 -0.02 13.46
CA PHE A 419 26.31 0.86 12.41
C PHE A 419 27.30 1.05 11.25
N GLN A 420 28.39 0.30 11.22
CA GLN A 420 29.25 0.25 10.03
C GLN A 420 28.73 -0.77 9.03
N PRO A 421 28.85 -0.50 7.71
CA PRO A 421 28.64 -1.51 6.69
C PRO A 421 29.58 -2.70 6.88
N CYS A 422 29.03 -3.91 6.75
CA CYS A 422 29.80 -5.15 6.77
C CYS A 422 30.50 -5.44 5.44
N ALA A 423 29.91 -4.98 4.33
CA ALA A 423 30.50 -5.09 3.00
C ALA A 423 30.03 -3.93 2.12
N GLN A 424 30.90 -3.51 1.21
CA GLN A 424 30.61 -2.48 0.22
C GLN A 424 31.22 -2.88 -1.11
N ILE A 425 30.46 -2.74 -2.20
CA ILE A 425 30.93 -3.01 -3.56
C ILE A 425 30.39 -1.94 -4.51
N ARG A 426 31.20 -1.52 -5.49
CA ARG A 426 30.72 -0.57 -6.50
C ARG A 426 29.62 -1.20 -7.34
N TYR A 427 28.49 -0.51 -7.46
CA TYR A 427 27.39 -0.96 -8.28
C TYR A 427 27.68 -0.68 -9.76
N PRO A 428 27.57 -1.67 -10.67
CA PRO A 428 27.86 -1.46 -12.08
C PRO A 428 26.67 -0.79 -12.81
N LEU A 429 26.84 0.43 -13.30
CA LEU A 429 25.88 1.06 -14.23
C LEU A 429 26.26 0.75 -15.70
N SER A 430 25.27 0.52 -16.56
CA SER A 430 25.48 0.15 -17.97
C SER A 430 26.01 1.33 -18.79
N THR A 431 27.33 1.42 -18.97
CA THR A 431 27.96 2.45 -19.82
C THR A 431 27.92 2.06 -21.30
N ARG A 432 26.84 2.43 -22.01
CA ARG A 432 26.82 2.31 -23.47
C ARG A 432 27.52 3.53 -24.10
N ASN A 433 28.77 3.32 -24.55
CA ASN A 433 29.58 4.21 -25.38
C ASN A 433 30.08 5.54 -24.76
N HIS A 434 31.25 5.53 -24.11
CA HIS A 434 32.23 6.62 -24.30
C HIS A 434 33.67 6.10 -24.20
N ARG A 435 34.42 6.24 -25.31
CA ARG A 435 35.90 6.22 -25.29
C ARG A 435 36.36 7.57 -24.74
N GLY A 436 36.97 7.56 -23.57
CA GLY A 436 37.73 8.69 -23.01
C GLY A 436 37.01 9.41 -21.87
N GLY A 437 37.59 9.33 -20.67
CA GLY A 437 37.19 10.08 -19.48
C GLY A 437 36.51 9.21 -18.43
N ASP A 438 37.24 8.94 -17.33
CA ASP A 438 36.73 8.36 -16.09
C ASP A 438 35.70 9.31 -15.46
N SER A 439 34.42 9.13 -15.81
CA SER A 439 33.27 9.84 -15.24
C SER A 439 32.10 8.87 -15.22
N GLY A 440 31.75 8.17 -14.15
CA GLY A 440 32.14 8.24 -12.75
C GLY A 440 30.98 7.63 -11.96
N CYS A 441 30.68 6.36 -12.20
CA CYS A 441 29.63 5.65 -11.48
C CYS A 441 29.95 5.65 -9.98
N GLN A 442 29.13 6.32 -9.15
CA GLN A 442 29.39 6.50 -7.71
C GLN A 442 28.51 5.66 -6.78
N LEU A 443 27.49 4.97 -7.30
CA LEU A 443 26.66 4.12 -6.46
C LEU A 443 27.48 2.95 -5.90
N THR A 444 27.37 2.76 -4.60
CA THR A 444 28.02 1.67 -3.87
C THR A 444 26.91 0.86 -3.22
N GLU A 445 26.85 -0.43 -3.50
CA GLU A 445 25.99 -1.35 -2.77
C GLU A 445 26.55 -1.54 -1.36
N VAL A 446 25.70 -1.37 -0.35
CA VAL A 446 26.10 -1.37 1.06
C VAL A 446 25.31 -2.42 1.82
N PHE A 447 26.00 -3.38 2.42
CA PHE A 447 25.40 -4.43 3.25
C PHE A 447 25.66 -4.19 4.74
N PHE A 448 24.61 -4.26 5.55
CA PHE A 448 24.68 -4.18 7.02
C PHE A 448 24.24 -5.49 7.65
N SER A 449 24.87 -5.85 8.78
CA SER A 449 24.48 -7.03 9.58
C SER A 449 23.17 -6.83 10.34
N SER A 450 22.74 -5.60 10.55
CA SER A 450 21.56 -5.23 11.35
C SER A 450 20.61 -4.36 10.56
N SER A 451 19.32 -4.76 10.52
CA SER A 451 18.26 -4.00 9.85
C SER A 451 18.02 -2.63 10.49
N SER A 452 18.05 -2.56 11.82
CA SER A 452 17.92 -1.30 12.56
C SER A 452 19.07 -0.35 12.24
N SER A 453 20.28 -0.87 12.12
CA SER A 453 21.47 -0.09 11.79
C SER A 453 21.41 0.44 10.36
N ALA A 454 21.06 -0.40 9.38
CA ALA A 454 20.85 0.00 8.00
C ALA A 454 19.80 1.11 7.87
N SER A 455 18.65 0.92 8.50
CA SER A 455 17.55 1.89 8.47
C SER A 455 17.92 3.20 9.16
N SER A 456 18.65 3.15 10.28
CA SER A 456 19.11 4.36 10.95
C SER A 456 20.13 5.14 10.12
N VAL A 457 21.15 4.50 9.57
CA VAL A 457 22.11 5.23 8.71
C VAL A 457 21.41 5.88 7.52
N GLN A 458 20.42 5.19 6.95
CA GLN A 458 19.62 5.75 5.86
C GLN A 458 18.76 6.95 6.30
N LEU A 459 18.10 6.87 7.46
CA LEU A 459 17.32 7.98 8.03
C LEU A 459 18.19 9.19 8.42
N TYR A 460 19.44 8.95 8.82
CA TYR A 460 20.43 10.00 9.02
C TYR A 460 20.69 10.78 7.72
N HIS A 461 20.97 10.08 6.63
CA HIS A 461 21.17 10.72 5.32
C HIS A 461 19.92 11.46 4.84
N PHE A 462 18.74 10.90 5.08
CA PHE A 462 17.46 11.57 4.82
C PHE A 462 17.36 12.90 5.60
N ALA A 463 17.58 12.90 6.91
CA ALA A 463 17.55 14.10 7.74
C ALA A 463 18.58 15.15 7.29
N ARG A 464 19.77 14.70 6.87
CA ARG A 464 20.83 15.58 6.34
C ARG A 464 20.41 16.27 5.05
N ILE A 465 19.84 15.54 4.09
CA ILE A 465 19.33 16.13 2.85
C ILE A 465 18.29 17.21 3.19
N LEU A 466 17.34 16.89 4.07
CA LEU A 466 16.27 17.83 4.45
C LEU A 466 16.81 19.14 5.03
N LEU A 467 17.79 19.07 5.94
CA LEU A 467 18.43 20.27 6.49
C LEU A 467 19.24 21.03 5.43
N LEU A 468 20.04 20.33 4.62
CA LEU A 468 20.86 20.96 3.58
C LEU A 468 20.02 21.79 2.61
N LEU A 469 18.90 21.23 2.15
CA LEU A 469 17.98 21.91 1.23
C LEU A 469 17.30 23.12 1.86
N ASN A 470 17.09 23.10 3.18
CA ASN A 470 16.37 24.12 3.95
C ASN A 470 17.27 24.98 4.85
N LYS A 471 18.55 25.12 4.51
CA LYS A 471 19.46 26.03 5.22
C LYS A 471 19.05 27.50 5.00
N PRO A 472 18.84 28.30 6.06
CA PRO A 472 18.56 29.74 5.92
C PRO A 472 19.72 30.45 5.23
N ARG A 473 19.43 31.28 4.23
CA ARG A 473 20.45 31.90 3.35
C ARG A 473 20.61 33.40 3.59
N ASP A 474 21.84 33.87 3.48
CA ASP A 474 22.18 35.29 3.46
C ASP A 474 22.03 35.90 2.04
N ARG A 475 21.63 37.17 1.93
CA ARG A 475 21.09 37.79 0.70
C ARG A 475 22.15 38.37 -0.26
N SER A 476 23.32 37.74 -0.48
CA SER A 476 24.38 38.33 -1.33
C SER A 476 24.93 37.47 -2.49
N GLY A 477 24.75 37.97 -3.73
CA GLY A 477 25.62 37.80 -4.92
C GLY A 477 26.18 36.41 -5.32
N ILE A 478 27.39 36.40 -5.91
CA ILE A 478 28.11 35.23 -6.48
C ILE A 478 28.35 34.12 -5.43
N SER A 479 28.53 34.50 -4.16
CA SER A 479 28.59 33.59 -3.02
C SER A 479 27.36 32.67 -2.94
N ARG A 480 26.20 33.17 -3.34
CA ARG A 480 24.94 32.42 -3.38
C ARG A 480 25.00 31.24 -4.35
N LEU A 481 25.50 31.44 -5.57
CA LEU A 481 25.61 30.39 -6.61
C LEU A 481 26.59 29.28 -6.20
N GLN A 482 27.70 29.65 -5.57
CA GLN A 482 28.65 28.70 -5.03
C GLN A 482 28.04 27.89 -3.88
N ALA A 483 27.38 28.55 -2.93
CA ALA A 483 26.67 27.88 -1.83
C ALA A 483 25.57 26.92 -2.33
N TYR A 484 24.84 27.28 -3.40
CA TYR A 484 23.87 26.39 -4.04
C TYR A 484 24.52 25.11 -4.58
N ARG A 485 25.66 25.24 -5.26
CA ARG A 485 26.38 24.08 -5.82
C ARG A 485 26.94 23.18 -4.73
N GLU A 486 27.46 23.75 -3.65
CA GLU A 486 27.97 22.99 -2.51
C GLU A 486 26.86 22.20 -1.81
N VAL A 487 25.73 22.86 -1.50
CA VAL A 487 24.54 22.21 -0.92
C VAL A 487 24.01 21.10 -1.82
N SER A 488 23.89 21.35 -3.12
CA SER A 488 23.45 20.36 -4.10
C SER A 488 24.41 19.16 -4.16
N SER A 489 25.72 19.41 -4.22
CA SER A 489 26.72 18.32 -4.25
C SER A 489 26.67 17.45 -3.00
N GLU A 490 26.50 18.04 -1.82
CA GLU A 490 26.43 17.28 -0.57
C GLU A 490 25.11 16.50 -0.44
N ALA A 491 23.99 17.09 -0.87
CA ALA A 491 22.70 16.39 -0.93
C ALA A 491 22.76 15.16 -1.86
N ILE A 492 23.44 15.28 -3.01
CA ILE A 492 23.66 14.16 -3.94
C ILE A 492 24.48 13.04 -3.28
N LYS A 493 25.52 13.36 -2.51
CA LYS A 493 26.30 12.33 -1.80
C LYS A 493 25.42 11.56 -0.81
N HIS A 494 24.66 12.26 0.02
CA HIS A 494 23.72 11.60 0.94
C HIS A 494 22.63 10.80 0.21
N ALA A 495 22.14 11.29 -0.93
CA ALA A 495 21.19 10.54 -1.76
C ALA A 495 21.79 9.22 -2.26
N ARG A 496 23.06 9.21 -2.67
CA ARG A 496 23.77 8.00 -3.08
C ARG A 496 23.94 7.00 -1.94
N GLU A 497 24.20 7.47 -0.72
CA GLU A 497 24.24 6.58 0.46
C GLU A 497 22.89 5.91 0.71
N ILE A 498 21.77 6.66 0.61
CA ILE A 498 20.41 6.10 0.75
C ILE A 498 20.15 4.99 -0.26
N VAL A 499 20.50 5.24 -1.53
CA VAL A 499 20.36 4.27 -2.62
C VAL A 499 21.29 3.08 -2.42
N GLY A 500 22.51 3.31 -1.91
CA GLY A 500 23.48 2.27 -1.63
C GLY A 500 23.01 1.26 -0.57
N VAL A 501 22.37 1.73 0.51
CA VAL A 501 21.72 0.86 1.49
C VAL A 501 20.59 0.05 0.85
N ALA A 502 19.82 0.65 -0.05
CA ALA A 502 18.71 -0.02 -0.72
C ALA A 502 19.18 -1.11 -1.72
N LEU A 503 20.29 -0.86 -2.43
CA LEU A 503 20.93 -1.81 -3.33
C LEU A 503 21.43 -3.06 -2.61
N GLY A 504 21.78 -2.97 -1.32
CA GLY A 504 22.16 -4.11 -0.48
C GLY A 504 21.02 -5.08 -0.16
N ARG A 505 19.82 -4.85 -0.73
CA ARG A 505 18.60 -5.67 -0.56
C ARG A 505 18.31 -6.02 0.91
N PRO A 506 18.16 -5.01 1.79
CA PRO A 506 17.93 -5.25 3.19
C PRO A 506 16.56 -5.93 3.43
N ALA A 507 16.34 -6.40 4.66
CA ALA A 507 15.09 -7.06 5.05
C ALA A 507 13.85 -6.22 4.73
N PRO A 508 12.68 -6.83 4.45
CA PRO A 508 11.44 -6.13 4.09
C PRO A 508 11.08 -4.96 5.02
N ALA A 509 11.33 -5.08 6.34
CA ALA A 509 11.09 -4.01 7.31
C ALA A 509 11.84 -2.70 6.98
N VAL A 510 13.11 -2.81 6.56
CA VAL A 510 13.93 -1.66 6.15
C VAL A 510 13.41 -1.09 4.82
N ARG A 511 13.00 -1.99 3.92
CA ARG A 511 12.50 -1.64 2.58
C ARG A 511 11.18 -0.85 2.63
N VAL A 512 10.30 -1.15 3.56
CA VAL A 512 9.08 -0.35 3.78
C VAL A 512 9.43 1.02 4.36
N GLU A 513 10.36 1.09 5.31
CA GLU A 513 10.79 2.36 5.92
C GLU A 513 11.43 3.31 4.91
N MET A 514 12.20 2.77 3.95
CA MET A 514 13.01 3.57 3.04
C MET A 514 12.23 4.25 1.91
N LEU A 515 10.93 4.06 1.78
CA LEU A 515 10.14 4.64 0.68
C LEU A 515 10.23 6.17 0.64
N LEU A 516 10.11 6.84 1.79
CA LEU A 516 10.24 8.29 1.88
C LEU A 516 11.71 8.75 1.68
N PRO A 517 12.73 8.13 2.33
CA PRO A 517 14.13 8.38 2.00
C PRO A 517 14.48 8.24 0.52
N LEU A 518 13.99 7.19 -0.16
CA LEU A 518 14.22 6.96 -1.60
C LEU A 518 13.57 8.03 -2.46
N TYR A 519 12.36 8.49 -2.11
CA TYR A 519 11.72 9.60 -2.79
C TYR A 519 12.58 10.87 -2.73
N ILE A 520 13.07 11.22 -1.54
CA ILE A 520 13.94 12.40 -1.36
C ILE A 520 15.29 12.23 -2.05
N ALA A 521 15.89 11.05 -1.99
CA ALA A 521 17.11 10.74 -2.73
C ALA A 521 16.90 10.91 -4.24
N GLY A 522 15.80 10.38 -4.79
CA GLY A 522 15.42 10.52 -6.19
C GLY A 522 15.27 11.98 -6.63
N GLY A 523 14.68 12.84 -5.79
CA GLY A 523 14.59 14.28 -6.06
C GLY A 523 15.96 14.97 -6.15
N CYS A 524 16.97 14.46 -5.43
CA CYS A 524 18.32 15.03 -5.43
C CYS A 524 19.21 14.52 -6.58
N LEU A 525 18.96 13.32 -7.09
CA LEU A 525 19.82 12.71 -8.12
C LEU A 525 19.65 13.41 -9.47
N GLU A 526 20.77 13.56 -10.19
CA GLU A 526 20.81 14.21 -11.51
C GLU A 526 21.02 13.21 -12.66
N GLY A 527 21.71 12.08 -12.41
CA GLY A 527 22.02 11.08 -13.42
C GLY A 527 20.81 10.18 -13.76
N GLU A 528 20.50 10.05 -15.04
CA GLU A 528 19.39 9.21 -15.55
C GLU A 528 19.49 7.75 -15.07
N GLU A 529 20.69 7.16 -15.13
CA GLU A 529 20.92 5.78 -14.68
C GLU A 529 20.71 5.61 -13.16
N GLU A 530 21.11 6.60 -12.34
CA GLU A 530 20.90 6.57 -10.89
C GLU A 530 19.41 6.73 -10.55
N ARG A 531 18.71 7.62 -11.26
CA ARG A 531 17.25 7.82 -11.14
C ARG A 531 16.47 6.55 -11.51
N LYS A 532 16.88 5.87 -12.58
CA LYS A 532 16.30 4.59 -13.00
C LYS A 532 16.45 3.51 -11.92
N VAL A 533 17.63 3.42 -11.29
CA VAL A 533 17.85 2.51 -10.14
C VAL A 533 16.88 2.81 -8.99
N VAL A 534 16.63 4.08 -8.66
CA VAL A 534 15.63 4.44 -7.63
C VAL A 534 14.24 3.93 -8.00
N LEU A 535 13.80 4.13 -9.25
CA LEU A 535 12.50 3.65 -9.71
C LEU A 535 12.38 2.11 -9.63
N GLU A 536 13.41 1.39 -10.09
CA GLU A 536 13.45 -0.07 -10.05
C GLU A 536 13.35 -0.59 -8.60
N ILE A 537 14.08 0.04 -7.67
CA ILE A 537 14.01 -0.29 -6.24
C ILE A 537 12.61 -0.04 -5.68
N MET A 538 12.01 1.13 -5.93
CA MET A 538 10.67 1.47 -5.42
C MET A 538 9.60 0.49 -5.95
N GLN A 539 9.65 0.17 -7.24
CA GLN A 539 8.73 -0.80 -7.85
C GLN A 539 8.93 -2.22 -7.29
N ALA A 540 10.19 -2.62 -7.06
CA ALA A 540 10.48 -3.90 -6.41
C ALA A 540 9.95 -3.94 -4.96
N ILE A 541 10.04 -2.83 -4.23
CA ILE A 541 9.44 -2.73 -2.88
C ILE A 541 7.92 -2.92 -2.97
N GLU A 542 7.24 -2.18 -3.85
CA GLU A 542 5.78 -2.33 -4.03
C GLU A 542 5.38 -3.76 -4.37
N LYS A 543 6.10 -4.41 -5.28
CA LYS A 543 5.82 -5.81 -5.66
C LYS A 543 6.03 -6.78 -4.51
N ASP A 544 7.09 -6.61 -3.73
CA ASP A 544 7.48 -7.57 -2.70
C ASP A 544 6.71 -7.37 -1.38
N THR A 545 6.29 -6.12 -1.08
CA THR A 545 5.66 -5.76 0.19
C THR A 545 4.20 -5.37 0.04
N GLY A 546 3.75 -4.92 -1.14
CA GLY A 546 2.40 -4.41 -1.38
C GLY A 546 2.19 -2.94 -1.02
N CYS A 547 3.23 -2.26 -0.49
CA CYS A 547 3.19 -0.83 -0.19
C CYS A 547 3.15 -0.01 -1.49
N SER A 548 2.11 0.80 -1.66
CA SER A 548 1.94 1.64 -2.86
C SER A 548 3.07 2.66 -3.04
N THR A 549 3.66 2.70 -4.24
CA THR A 549 4.66 3.68 -4.66
C THR A 549 4.24 4.51 -5.87
N GLU A 550 3.09 4.18 -6.49
CA GLU A 550 2.60 4.77 -7.73
C GLU A 550 2.58 6.31 -7.71
N VAL A 551 2.05 6.92 -6.64
CA VAL A 551 1.97 8.39 -6.51
C VAL A 551 3.37 9.00 -6.43
N THR A 552 4.23 8.47 -5.56
CA THR A 552 5.60 8.96 -5.36
C THR A 552 6.46 8.82 -6.61
N VAL A 553 6.35 7.69 -7.32
CA VAL A 553 7.07 7.43 -8.57
C VAL A 553 6.60 8.38 -9.68
N ARG A 554 5.29 8.59 -9.81
CA ARG A 554 4.74 9.54 -10.78
C ARG A 554 5.23 10.97 -10.52
N THR A 555 5.29 11.38 -9.25
CA THR A 555 5.80 12.71 -8.88
C THR A 555 7.26 12.87 -9.27
N LEU A 556 8.12 11.90 -8.97
CA LEU A 556 9.53 11.95 -9.38
C LEU A 556 9.69 12.07 -10.90
N LEU A 557 8.96 11.25 -11.66
CA LEU A 557 8.98 11.30 -13.13
C LEU A 557 8.57 12.68 -13.65
N ASN A 558 7.52 13.28 -13.07
CA ASN A 558 7.08 14.62 -13.42
C ASN A 558 8.14 15.69 -13.08
N GLU A 559 8.79 15.59 -11.91
CA GLU A 559 9.84 16.52 -11.48
C GLU A 559 11.10 16.44 -12.35
N TRP A 560 11.45 15.24 -12.84
CA TRP A 560 12.60 15.05 -13.71
C TRP A 560 12.39 15.55 -15.14
N GLY A 561 11.15 15.90 -15.52
CA GLY A 561 10.81 16.31 -16.88
C GLY A 561 10.79 15.15 -17.88
N ASP A 562 10.89 13.91 -17.40
CA ASP A 562 10.84 12.72 -18.22
C ASP A 562 9.38 12.31 -18.45
N ALA A 563 8.91 12.45 -19.69
CA ALA A 563 7.72 11.73 -20.12
C ALA A 563 8.00 10.24 -19.98
N THR A 564 7.37 9.59 -19.00
CA THR A 564 7.42 8.16 -18.66
C THR A 564 8.36 7.32 -19.54
N PRO A 565 9.54 6.90 -19.06
CA PRO A 565 10.37 5.96 -19.81
C PRO A 565 9.65 4.60 -19.85
N VAL A 566 9.19 4.23 -21.05
CA VAL A 566 8.79 2.85 -21.35
C VAL A 566 10.07 2.02 -21.41
N LEU A 567 10.45 1.44 -20.29
CA LEU A 567 11.50 0.43 -20.24
C LEU A 567 10.91 -0.91 -20.66
N SER A 568 11.42 -1.39 -21.80
CA SER A 568 11.24 -2.71 -22.37
C SER A 568 11.46 -3.81 -21.33
N THR A 569 10.42 -4.60 -21.06
CA THR A 569 10.57 -5.92 -20.43
C THR A 569 10.77 -6.97 -21.53
N GLU A 570 11.96 -6.97 -22.12
CA GLU A 570 12.55 -8.20 -22.67
C GLU A 570 13.48 -8.76 -21.59
N ASP A 571 13.00 -9.78 -20.89
CA ASP A 571 13.68 -11.07 -20.78
C ASP A 571 12.99 -11.91 -19.71
N GLY A 572 12.16 -12.82 -20.21
CA GLY A 572 11.69 -13.97 -19.45
C GLY A 572 12.34 -15.24 -20.00
N ILE A 573 12.73 -16.09 -19.04
CA ILE A 573 12.58 -17.55 -19.02
C ILE A 573 13.85 -18.38 -19.26
N GLY A 574 14.06 -19.36 -18.37
CA GLY A 574 14.72 -20.60 -18.80
C GLY A 574 15.11 -21.62 -17.75
N ALA A 575 14.16 -22.15 -16.97
CA ALA A 575 14.32 -23.50 -16.41
C ALA A 575 14.38 -24.52 -17.56
N THR A 576 15.37 -25.40 -17.50
CA THR A 576 15.64 -26.53 -18.39
C THR A 576 14.50 -27.55 -18.42
N VAL A 577 14.00 -27.93 -19.62
CA VAL A 577 13.75 -29.33 -20.06
C VAL A 577 13.68 -29.40 -21.61
N SER A 578 14.52 -30.29 -22.14
CA SER A 578 14.44 -31.09 -23.38
C SER A 578 14.44 -30.45 -24.78
N ALA A 579 15.46 -30.89 -25.53
CA ALA A 579 15.71 -30.68 -26.94
C ALA A 579 14.62 -31.26 -27.87
N THR A 580 14.44 -30.64 -29.03
CA THR A 580 14.58 -31.29 -30.34
C THR A 580 14.87 -30.26 -31.43
N ASN A 581 15.81 -30.62 -32.29
CA ASN A 581 16.40 -29.83 -33.38
C ASN A 581 15.46 -29.76 -34.59
N SER A 582 15.32 -28.57 -35.21
CA SER A 582 15.34 -28.48 -36.68
C SER A 582 15.56 -27.04 -37.17
N ASN A 583 16.78 -26.79 -37.64
CA ASN A 583 17.19 -25.63 -38.44
C ASN A 583 16.40 -25.55 -39.76
N LYS A 584 15.82 -24.37 -40.07
CA LYS A 584 15.69 -23.90 -41.46
C LYS A 584 15.73 -22.38 -41.54
N ARG A 585 16.93 -21.90 -41.88
CA ARG A 585 17.31 -20.52 -42.17
C ARG A 585 16.72 -20.12 -43.53
N ARG A 586 15.88 -19.07 -43.61
CA ARG A 586 15.62 -18.33 -44.86
C ARG A 586 15.91 -16.85 -44.61
N LYS A 587 16.82 -16.31 -45.42
CA LYS A 587 17.05 -14.87 -45.61
C LYS A 587 15.86 -14.30 -46.39
N SER A 588 15.37 -13.12 -45.99
CA SER A 588 14.69 -12.20 -46.91
C SER A 588 15.00 -10.75 -46.53
N THR A 589 15.41 -10.02 -47.56
CA THR A 589 15.83 -8.63 -47.62
C THR A 589 14.64 -7.68 -47.77
N GLY A 590 14.68 -6.54 -47.07
CA GLY A 590 14.23 -5.19 -47.49
C GLY A 590 12.76 -4.93 -47.91
N ALA A 591 12.00 -4.22 -47.06
CA ALA A 591 11.28 -2.94 -47.33
C ALA A 591 10.19 -2.71 -46.25
N PRO A 592 9.98 -1.47 -45.73
CA PRO A 592 8.92 -1.21 -44.76
C PRO A 592 7.56 -1.17 -45.46
N MET A 593 6.65 -2.07 -45.08
CA MET A 593 5.25 -2.04 -45.50
C MET A 593 4.49 -0.92 -44.79
N SER A 594 3.83 -0.08 -45.58
CA SER A 594 2.78 0.85 -45.18
C SER A 594 1.68 0.11 -44.38
N THR A 595 1.40 0.55 -43.15
CA THR A 595 0.29 0.07 -42.34
C THR A 595 -1.03 0.66 -42.84
N ALA A 596 -1.97 -0.18 -43.26
CA ALA A 596 -3.33 0.22 -43.60
C ALA A 596 -4.06 0.76 -42.34
N ARG A 597 -4.77 1.88 -42.47
CA ARG A 597 -5.60 2.46 -41.38
C ARG A 597 -6.76 1.52 -41.04
N THR A 598 -6.90 1.16 -39.76
CA THR A 598 -8.00 0.34 -39.24
C THR A 598 -9.09 1.19 -38.57
N LEU A 599 -10.33 0.72 -38.55
CA LEU A 599 -11.47 1.45 -38.00
C LEU A 599 -11.48 1.41 -36.45
N PRO A 600 -11.55 2.56 -35.74
CA PRO A 600 -11.67 2.57 -34.29
C PRO A 600 -12.95 1.87 -33.82
N LEU A 601 -12.85 1.00 -32.80
CA LEU A 601 -14.01 0.35 -32.17
C LEU A 601 -14.17 0.76 -30.70
N LEU A 602 -15.43 1.01 -30.31
CA LEU A 602 -15.87 1.05 -28.91
C LEU A 602 -16.66 -0.22 -28.62
N ILE A 603 -16.18 -1.04 -27.69
CA ILE A 603 -16.77 -2.33 -27.32
C ILE A 603 -17.41 -2.19 -25.94
N CYS A 604 -18.73 -2.09 -25.94
CA CYS A 604 -19.53 -1.99 -24.72
C CYS A 604 -20.08 -3.37 -24.32
N SER A 605 -20.11 -3.68 -23.03
CA SER A 605 -20.82 -4.86 -22.52
C SER A 605 -22.00 -4.47 -21.64
N VAL A 606 -23.10 -5.23 -21.72
CA VAL A 606 -24.27 -5.08 -20.86
C VAL A 606 -24.45 -6.29 -19.93
N GLY A 607 -25.01 -6.01 -18.75
CA GLY A 607 -25.15 -6.92 -17.62
C GLY A 607 -25.68 -6.15 -16.41
N ASN A 608 -26.28 -6.84 -15.45
CA ASN A 608 -26.74 -6.18 -14.22
C ASN A 608 -25.55 -5.90 -13.27
N PRO A 609 -25.55 -4.76 -12.56
CA PRO A 609 -24.47 -4.39 -11.64
C PRO A 609 -24.61 -5.09 -10.28
N GLY A 610 -23.50 -5.23 -9.56
CA GLY A 610 -23.47 -5.77 -8.18
C GLY A 610 -23.21 -7.28 -8.09
N SER A 611 -22.74 -7.71 -6.92
CA SER A 611 -22.35 -9.11 -6.63
C SER A 611 -23.52 -10.10 -6.80
N THR A 612 -24.75 -9.67 -6.51
CA THR A 612 -25.98 -10.45 -6.73
C THR A 612 -26.14 -10.92 -8.18
N TYR A 613 -25.71 -10.11 -9.16
CA TYR A 613 -25.83 -10.43 -10.59
C TYR A 613 -24.49 -10.80 -11.26
N ALA A 614 -23.39 -10.74 -10.51
CA ALA A 614 -22.08 -11.20 -10.96
C ALA A 614 -22.14 -12.67 -11.38
N ASN A 615 -21.51 -13.03 -12.51
CA ASN A 615 -21.54 -14.39 -13.04
C ASN A 615 -22.95 -14.96 -13.30
N THR A 616 -23.98 -14.14 -13.53
CA THR A 616 -25.25 -14.63 -14.08
C THR A 616 -25.16 -14.79 -15.59
N LEU A 617 -26.01 -15.64 -16.19
CA LEU A 617 -26.08 -15.79 -17.65
C LEU A 617 -26.37 -14.44 -18.34
N HIS A 618 -27.14 -13.56 -17.71
CA HIS A 618 -27.43 -12.20 -18.21
C HIS A 618 -26.23 -11.25 -18.16
N SER A 619 -25.14 -11.64 -17.49
CA SER A 619 -23.88 -10.90 -17.42
C SER A 619 -22.80 -11.54 -18.31
N ALA A 620 -23.15 -12.45 -19.23
CA ALA A 620 -22.19 -13.08 -20.15
C ALA A 620 -21.35 -12.06 -20.93
N GLY A 621 -21.94 -10.92 -21.32
CA GLY A 621 -21.21 -9.82 -21.95
C GLY A 621 -20.11 -9.23 -21.04
N HIS A 622 -20.39 -9.08 -19.74
CA HIS A 622 -19.40 -8.61 -18.75
C HIS A 622 -18.27 -9.62 -18.57
N THR A 623 -18.59 -10.92 -18.52
CA THR A 623 -17.59 -11.98 -18.44
C THR A 623 -16.64 -11.95 -19.64
N VAL A 624 -17.20 -11.84 -20.85
CA VAL A 624 -16.39 -11.79 -22.07
C VAL A 624 -15.56 -10.51 -22.16
N VAL A 625 -16.09 -9.33 -21.82
CA VAL A 625 -15.28 -8.09 -21.89
C VAL A 625 -14.14 -8.08 -20.88
N SER A 626 -14.35 -8.66 -19.70
CA SER A 626 -13.32 -8.78 -18.66
C SER A 626 -12.19 -9.69 -19.15
N ARG A 627 -12.54 -10.86 -19.69
CA ARG A 627 -11.56 -11.80 -20.25
C ARG A 627 -10.90 -11.26 -21.53
N LEU A 628 -11.61 -10.46 -22.32
CA LEU A 628 -11.06 -9.76 -23.48
C LEU A 628 -10.02 -8.71 -23.05
N ALA A 629 -10.26 -7.96 -21.98
CA ALA A 629 -9.28 -7.00 -21.45
C ALA A 629 -7.98 -7.70 -21.03
N GLU A 630 -8.08 -8.85 -20.35
CA GLU A 630 -6.92 -9.70 -20.01
C GLU A 630 -6.21 -10.22 -21.25
N HIS A 631 -6.95 -10.72 -22.24
CA HIS A 631 -6.40 -11.23 -23.49
C HIS A 631 -5.65 -10.15 -24.29
N LEU A 632 -6.12 -8.91 -24.24
CA LEU A 632 -5.48 -7.75 -24.86
C LEU A 632 -4.35 -7.13 -24.01
N GLY A 633 -4.09 -7.65 -22.81
CA GLY A 633 -3.06 -7.12 -21.91
C GLY A 633 -3.38 -5.75 -21.31
N TYR A 634 -4.66 -5.38 -21.21
CA TYR A 634 -5.07 -4.10 -20.63
C TYR A 634 -4.94 -4.13 -19.10
N THR A 635 -4.69 -2.97 -18.48
CA THR A 635 -4.47 -2.80 -17.03
C THR A 635 -5.73 -2.98 -16.17
N GLY A 636 -6.76 -3.66 -16.68
CA GLY A 636 -8.07 -3.84 -16.06
C GLY A 636 -9.07 -2.71 -16.35
N LEU A 637 -10.36 -3.00 -16.11
CA LEU A 637 -11.49 -2.08 -16.27
C LEU A 637 -11.59 -1.12 -15.07
N ARG A 638 -11.48 0.19 -15.29
CA ARG A 638 -11.51 1.22 -14.23
C ARG A 638 -12.73 2.14 -14.37
N LYS A 639 -13.33 2.55 -13.26
CA LYS A 639 -14.51 3.44 -13.31
C LYS A 639 -14.13 4.83 -13.80
N GLU A 640 -14.76 5.32 -14.86
CA GLU A 640 -14.54 6.67 -15.39
C GLU A 640 -15.87 7.45 -15.48
N ARG A 641 -15.97 8.57 -14.75
CA ARG A 641 -17.21 9.41 -14.70
C ARG A 641 -17.56 9.99 -16.06
N GLU A 642 -16.56 10.45 -16.81
CA GLU A 642 -16.72 11.06 -18.14
C GLU A 642 -17.29 10.09 -19.18
N TRP A 643 -17.17 8.79 -18.94
CA TRP A 643 -17.66 7.71 -19.80
C TRP A 643 -19.00 7.16 -19.31
N GLY A 644 -19.87 8.03 -18.78
CA GLY A 644 -21.20 7.64 -18.31
C GLY A 644 -21.17 6.73 -17.06
N ASN A 645 -20.17 6.89 -16.20
CA ASN A 645 -19.93 6.08 -15.00
C ASN A 645 -19.65 4.59 -15.25
N GLY A 646 -19.32 4.19 -16.49
CA GLY A 646 -18.94 2.82 -16.79
C GLY A 646 -17.49 2.49 -16.38
N LEU A 647 -17.15 1.20 -16.44
CA LEU A 647 -15.77 0.75 -16.29
C LEU A 647 -15.09 0.70 -17.66
N VAL A 648 -13.91 1.31 -17.82
CA VAL A 648 -13.23 1.51 -19.09
C VAL A 648 -11.86 0.85 -19.07
N ALA A 649 -11.48 0.23 -20.19
CA ALA A 649 -10.12 -0.25 -20.43
C ALA A 649 -9.71 0.11 -21.87
N ARG A 650 -8.48 0.60 -22.06
CA ARG A 650 -7.96 1.09 -23.34
C ARG A 650 -6.44 0.82 -23.43
N PRO A 651 -5.84 0.81 -24.64
CA PRO A 651 -4.40 0.65 -24.81
C PRO A 651 -3.60 1.71 -24.03
N ALA A 652 -2.44 1.33 -23.49
CA ALA A 652 -1.58 2.23 -22.71
C ALA A 652 -0.83 3.28 -23.57
N ILE A 653 -0.87 3.15 -24.91
CA ILE A 653 -0.13 4.00 -25.86
C ILE A 653 -1.11 4.91 -26.61
N ASN A 654 -1.05 6.22 -26.37
CA ASN A 654 -1.63 7.19 -27.30
C ASN A 654 -0.77 7.23 -28.57
N GLY A 655 -1.28 6.75 -29.70
CA GLY A 655 -0.66 6.93 -31.03
C GLY A 655 -0.24 5.67 -31.79
N GLY A 656 -0.46 4.46 -31.26
CA GLY A 656 -0.37 3.22 -32.04
C GLY A 656 -1.71 2.90 -32.73
N ALA A 657 -1.68 2.50 -33.99
CA ALA A 657 -2.88 2.08 -34.72
C ALA A 657 -3.47 0.78 -34.10
N GLY A 658 -4.66 0.89 -33.49
CA GLY A 658 -5.49 -0.21 -32.95
C GLY A 658 -5.12 -0.62 -31.51
N ASP A 659 -6.03 -1.06 -30.63
CA ASP A 659 -6.93 -2.19 -30.90
C ASP A 659 -8.20 -2.19 -30.01
N TRP A 660 -8.97 -1.09 -29.97
CA TRP A 660 -10.31 -0.98 -29.36
C TRP A 660 -10.38 -0.48 -27.91
N THR A 661 -11.39 0.36 -27.64
CA THR A 661 -11.76 0.82 -26.30
C THR A 661 -12.82 -0.10 -25.72
N LEU A 662 -12.60 -0.65 -24.53
CA LEU A 662 -13.56 -1.49 -23.82
C LEU A 662 -14.33 -0.66 -22.78
N TRP A 663 -15.62 -0.93 -22.67
CA TRP A 663 -16.51 -0.29 -21.71
C TRP A 663 -17.49 -1.31 -21.12
N GLN A 664 -17.68 -1.30 -19.80
CA GLN A 664 -18.64 -2.16 -19.10
C GLN A 664 -19.71 -1.33 -18.39
N SER A 665 -20.98 -1.72 -18.58
CA SER A 665 -22.12 -1.07 -17.93
C SER A 665 -22.10 -1.26 -16.41
N THR A 666 -22.41 -0.18 -15.69
CA THR A 666 -22.62 -0.15 -14.24
C THR A 666 -24.09 0.09 -13.86
N SER A 667 -24.98 0.04 -14.85
CA SER A 667 -26.42 0.29 -14.69
C SER A 667 -27.23 -0.99 -14.87
N TYR A 668 -28.43 -1.04 -14.28
CA TYR A 668 -29.35 -2.15 -14.51
C TYR A 668 -29.62 -2.37 -15.99
N MET A 669 -29.88 -3.62 -16.37
CA MET A 669 -29.98 -4.05 -17.75
C MET A 669 -30.99 -3.20 -18.56
N ASN A 670 -32.15 -2.89 -17.99
CA ASN A 670 -33.18 -2.07 -18.64
C ASN A 670 -32.79 -0.59 -18.84
N ASP A 671 -31.74 -0.11 -18.17
CA ASP A 671 -31.27 1.29 -18.22
C ASP A 671 -29.90 1.45 -18.90
N SER A 672 -29.34 0.36 -19.43
CA SER A 672 -28.01 0.34 -20.05
C SER A 672 -27.83 1.31 -21.21
N GLY A 673 -28.91 1.72 -21.89
CA GLY A 673 -28.83 2.66 -23.01
C GLY A 673 -28.20 4.00 -22.65
N LYS A 674 -28.55 4.58 -21.49
CA LYS A 674 -28.05 5.91 -21.07
C LYS A 674 -26.53 5.90 -20.91
N GLY A 675 -26.00 4.85 -20.26
CA GLY A 675 -24.57 4.66 -20.07
C GLY A 675 -23.83 4.46 -21.39
N VAL A 676 -24.33 3.59 -22.27
CA VAL A 676 -23.73 3.34 -23.58
C VAL A 676 -23.71 4.60 -24.46
N ARG A 677 -24.78 5.41 -24.45
CA ARG A 677 -24.81 6.67 -25.20
C ARG A 677 -23.79 7.69 -24.67
N ALA A 678 -23.67 7.82 -23.35
CA ALA A 678 -22.68 8.69 -22.73
C ALA A 678 -21.25 8.25 -23.07
N ALA A 679 -20.96 6.95 -22.96
CA ALA A 679 -19.68 6.36 -23.34
C ALA A 679 -19.34 6.59 -24.82
N TYR A 680 -20.29 6.38 -25.72
CA TYR A 680 -20.12 6.64 -27.15
C TYR A 680 -19.84 8.13 -27.43
N THR A 681 -20.55 9.02 -26.74
CA THR A 681 -20.35 10.47 -26.89
C THR A 681 -18.97 10.91 -26.42
N ALA A 682 -18.49 10.36 -25.30
CA ALA A 682 -17.14 10.62 -24.79
C ALA A 682 -16.07 10.06 -25.73
N TRP A 683 -16.23 8.80 -26.14
CA TRP A 683 -15.34 8.12 -27.06
C TRP A 683 -15.19 8.83 -28.40
N ALA A 684 -16.30 9.28 -29.00
CA ALA A 684 -16.30 9.95 -30.29
C ALA A 684 -15.50 11.27 -30.30
N LYS A 685 -15.32 11.93 -29.14
CA LYS A 685 -14.46 13.12 -29.02
C LYS A 685 -12.97 12.81 -29.22
N HIS A 686 -12.58 11.56 -29.02
CA HIS A 686 -11.20 11.10 -29.16
C HIS A 686 -10.90 10.54 -30.56
N ILE A 687 -11.90 10.52 -31.45
CA ILE A 687 -11.74 10.11 -32.85
C ILE A 687 -11.31 11.34 -33.67
N PRO A 688 -10.25 11.23 -34.51
CA PRO A 688 -9.83 12.35 -35.35
C PRO A 688 -10.94 12.86 -36.29
N VAL A 689 -10.95 14.17 -36.52
CA VAL A 689 -11.95 14.82 -37.38
C VAL A 689 -11.90 14.24 -38.79
N GLY A 690 -13.03 13.69 -39.26
CA GLY A 690 -13.15 13.04 -40.57
C GLY A 690 -13.02 11.51 -40.55
N GLU A 691 -12.83 10.91 -39.37
CA GLU A 691 -12.85 9.45 -39.19
C GLU A 691 -14.19 8.96 -38.63
N GLU A 692 -14.63 7.79 -39.10
CA GLU A 692 -15.78 7.09 -38.52
C GLU A 692 -15.30 6.01 -37.57
N GLY A 693 -16.02 5.82 -36.47
CA GLY A 693 -15.82 4.73 -35.52
C GLY A 693 -17.07 3.86 -35.41
N LYS A 694 -16.91 2.62 -34.93
CA LYS A 694 -18.03 1.66 -34.84
C LYS A 694 -18.26 1.23 -33.38
N LEU A 695 -19.53 1.33 -32.96
CA LEU A 695 -19.96 0.84 -31.66
C LEU A 695 -20.28 -0.66 -31.76
N VAL A 696 -19.73 -1.44 -30.84
CA VAL A 696 -19.98 -2.88 -30.69
C VAL A 696 -20.55 -3.16 -29.30
N VAL A 697 -21.65 -3.90 -29.21
CA VAL A 697 -22.26 -4.28 -27.92
C VAL A 697 -22.19 -5.79 -27.71
N LEU A 698 -21.54 -6.23 -26.64
CA LEU A 698 -21.50 -7.61 -26.14
C LEU A 698 -22.71 -7.86 -25.23
N HIS A 699 -23.48 -8.91 -25.51
CA HIS A 699 -24.68 -9.27 -24.75
C HIS A 699 -24.94 -10.78 -24.76
N ASP A 700 -25.82 -11.29 -23.89
CA ASP A 700 -26.24 -12.70 -23.91
C ASP A 700 -27.22 -13.01 -25.07
N GLU A 701 -27.09 -14.18 -25.68
CA GLU A 701 -27.93 -14.65 -26.79
C GLU A 701 -28.58 -16.00 -26.45
N LEU A 702 -29.89 -15.96 -26.19
CA LEU A 702 -30.71 -17.10 -25.81
C LEU A 702 -30.82 -18.16 -26.92
N GLU A 703 -30.84 -17.76 -28.19
CA GLU A 703 -31.08 -18.70 -29.31
C GLU A 703 -29.83 -19.49 -29.71
N LYS A 704 -28.73 -19.34 -28.99
CA LYS A 704 -27.45 -19.93 -29.35
C LYS A 704 -26.92 -20.83 -28.25
N PRO A 705 -26.31 -21.99 -28.61
CA PRO A 705 -25.68 -22.87 -27.63
C PRO A 705 -24.63 -22.13 -26.81
N LEU A 706 -24.44 -22.58 -25.58
CA LEU A 706 -23.49 -22.00 -24.64
C LEU A 706 -22.10 -21.81 -25.28
N GLY A 707 -21.56 -20.58 -25.23
CA GLY A 707 -20.25 -20.20 -25.77
C GLY A 707 -20.21 -19.91 -27.27
N ALA A 708 -21.32 -20.06 -28.01
CA ALA A 708 -21.35 -19.75 -29.44
C ALA A 708 -21.44 -18.24 -29.68
N VAL A 709 -20.58 -17.69 -30.55
CA VAL A 709 -20.54 -16.25 -30.85
C VAL A 709 -21.36 -15.93 -32.09
N THR A 710 -22.15 -14.86 -32.04
CA THR A 710 -22.89 -14.34 -33.19
C THR A 710 -22.64 -12.87 -33.41
N VAL A 711 -22.63 -12.42 -34.66
CA VAL A 711 -22.50 -11.00 -35.02
C VAL A 711 -23.72 -10.54 -35.78
N ARG A 712 -24.28 -9.38 -35.41
CA ARG A 712 -25.35 -8.71 -36.16
C ARG A 712 -25.00 -7.24 -36.40
N THR A 713 -24.96 -6.85 -37.67
CA THR A 713 -24.63 -5.48 -38.12
C THR A 713 -25.80 -4.78 -38.84
N ALA A 714 -26.91 -5.48 -39.10
CA ALA A 714 -28.05 -4.94 -39.85
C ALA A 714 -28.79 -3.82 -39.09
N PRO A 715 -28.99 -2.64 -39.70
CA PRO A 715 -29.81 -1.57 -39.13
C PRO A 715 -31.24 -2.05 -38.83
N GLY A 716 -31.78 -1.70 -37.65
CA GLY A 716 -33.15 -2.05 -37.27
C GLY A 716 -33.38 -3.50 -36.82
N ALA A 717 -32.33 -4.32 -36.69
CA ALA A 717 -32.48 -5.70 -36.26
C ALA A 717 -33.02 -5.80 -34.81
N SER A 718 -34.17 -6.49 -34.65
CA SER A 718 -34.91 -6.61 -33.39
C SER A 718 -34.05 -6.95 -32.15
N ALA A 719 -34.44 -6.41 -30.99
CA ALA A 719 -33.85 -6.72 -29.69
C ALA A 719 -34.14 -8.15 -29.21
N LYS A 720 -35.03 -8.90 -29.89
CA LYS A 720 -35.42 -10.28 -29.54
C LYS A 720 -35.80 -10.47 -28.06
N GLY A 721 -36.37 -9.44 -27.43
CA GLY A 721 -36.78 -9.46 -26.02
C GLY A 721 -35.69 -9.12 -25.00
N HIS A 722 -34.45 -8.87 -25.43
CA HIS A 722 -33.36 -8.49 -24.52
C HIS A 722 -33.48 -7.03 -24.06
N ASN A 723 -33.67 -6.81 -22.75
CA ASN A 723 -33.96 -5.49 -22.18
C ASN A 723 -32.81 -4.47 -22.36
N GLY A 724 -31.55 -4.90 -22.24
CA GLY A 724 -30.39 -4.03 -22.50
C GLY A 724 -30.29 -3.53 -23.93
N ILE A 725 -30.43 -4.42 -24.90
CA ILE A 725 -30.48 -4.05 -26.31
C ILE A 725 -31.68 -3.15 -26.63
N LYS A 726 -32.86 -3.42 -26.04
CA LYS A 726 -34.04 -2.54 -26.17
C LYS A 726 -33.75 -1.13 -25.64
N SER A 727 -33.08 -1.03 -24.49
CA SER A 727 -32.65 0.23 -23.86
C SER A 727 -31.64 0.99 -24.72
N ILE A 728 -30.65 0.31 -25.30
CA ILE A 728 -29.65 0.92 -26.18
C ILE A 728 -30.30 1.44 -27.47
N MET A 729 -31.15 0.62 -28.10
CA MET A 729 -31.82 1.00 -29.35
C MET A 729 -32.75 2.21 -29.19
N SER A 730 -33.34 2.45 -28.01
CA SER A 730 -34.23 3.59 -27.79
C SER A 730 -33.49 4.93 -27.68
N VAL A 731 -32.17 4.93 -27.43
CA VAL A 731 -31.41 6.15 -27.18
C VAL A 731 -30.28 6.46 -28.18
N ILE A 732 -29.83 5.46 -28.96
CA ILE A 732 -28.63 5.58 -29.83
C ILE A 732 -28.93 6.01 -31.28
N GLY A 733 -30.18 6.42 -31.55
CA GLY A 733 -30.79 6.68 -32.86
C GLY A 733 -29.84 7.16 -33.97
N GLY A 734 -29.71 6.33 -35.02
CA GLY A 734 -28.90 6.62 -36.22
C GLY A 734 -27.44 6.14 -36.17
N THR A 735 -26.91 5.77 -35.01
CA THR A 735 -25.52 5.31 -34.86
C THR A 735 -25.32 3.88 -35.40
N PRO A 736 -24.31 3.63 -36.26
CA PRO A 736 -23.95 2.27 -36.68
C PRO A 736 -23.54 1.39 -35.49
N LEU A 737 -24.40 0.42 -35.14
CA LEU A 737 -24.22 -0.50 -34.01
C LEU A 737 -24.05 -1.94 -34.50
N ALA A 738 -22.93 -2.56 -34.14
CA ALA A 738 -22.74 -4.01 -34.21
C ALA A 738 -23.10 -4.65 -32.86
N ARG A 739 -23.70 -5.84 -32.89
CA ARG A 739 -23.97 -6.63 -31.69
C ARG A 739 -23.24 -7.95 -31.78
N ILE A 740 -22.52 -8.30 -30.72
CA ILE A 740 -21.93 -9.62 -30.54
C ILE A 740 -22.71 -10.34 -29.45
N GLY A 741 -23.46 -11.37 -29.85
CA GLY A 741 -24.25 -12.19 -28.94
C GLY A 741 -23.46 -13.41 -28.49
N ILE A 742 -23.35 -13.59 -27.18
CA ILE A 742 -22.69 -14.72 -26.51
C ILE A 742 -23.76 -15.75 -26.14
N GLY A 743 -23.70 -16.92 -26.76
CA GLY A 743 -24.68 -17.97 -26.57
C GLY A 743 -24.75 -18.41 -25.11
N ILE A 744 -25.95 -18.39 -24.53
CA ILE A 744 -26.22 -18.88 -23.17
C ILE A 744 -27.16 -20.09 -23.15
N GLY A 745 -27.78 -20.43 -24.29
CA GLY A 745 -28.86 -21.40 -24.36
C GLY A 745 -30.22 -20.82 -23.97
N ARG A 746 -31.26 -21.64 -24.09
CA ARG A 746 -32.65 -21.26 -23.77
C ARG A 746 -33.27 -22.33 -22.86
N PRO A 747 -34.08 -21.94 -21.86
CA PRO A 747 -34.86 -22.90 -21.07
C PRO A 747 -35.94 -23.58 -21.93
N ALA A 748 -36.48 -24.70 -21.45
CA ALA A 748 -37.49 -25.46 -22.17
C ALA A 748 -38.79 -24.66 -22.39
N SER A 749 -39.20 -23.90 -21.37
CA SER A 749 -40.33 -22.98 -21.46
C SER A 749 -39.95 -21.67 -22.14
N ARG A 750 -40.93 -21.09 -22.86
CA ARG A 750 -40.81 -19.76 -23.49
C ARG A 750 -41.58 -18.69 -22.73
N GLU A 751 -42.14 -19.03 -21.57
CA GLU A 751 -42.82 -18.07 -20.71
C GLU A 751 -41.84 -17.00 -20.20
N ARG A 752 -42.35 -15.77 -20.07
CA ARG A 752 -41.52 -14.59 -19.78
C ARG A 752 -40.79 -14.73 -18.45
N ASP A 753 -41.47 -15.23 -17.42
CA ASP A 753 -40.94 -15.30 -16.07
C ASP A 753 -39.89 -16.40 -15.93
N GLU A 754 -40.08 -17.54 -16.61
CA GLU A 754 -39.08 -18.60 -16.66
C GLU A 754 -37.81 -18.19 -17.41
N VAL A 755 -37.95 -17.43 -18.50
CA VAL A 755 -36.79 -16.86 -19.22
C VAL A 755 -36.06 -15.84 -18.35
N ALA A 756 -36.79 -14.99 -17.61
CA ALA A 756 -36.19 -14.03 -16.69
C ALA A 756 -35.41 -14.75 -15.56
N HIS A 757 -36.00 -15.78 -14.96
CA HIS A 757 -35.33 -16.59 -13.94
C HIS A 757 -34.10 -17.32 -14.51
N TYR A 758 -34.19 -17.85 -15.73
CA TYR A 758 -33.08 -18.51 -16.41
C TYR A 758 -31.89 -17.58 -16.62
N VAL A 759 -32.09 -16.38 -17.18
CA VAL A 759 -30.96 -15.47 -17.42
C VAL A 759 -30.34 -14.94 -16.13
N LEU A 760 -31.11 -14.85 -15.05
CA LEU A 760 -30.62 -14.43 -13.73
C LEU A 760 -29.95 -15.56 -12.94
N LYS A 761 -29.95 -16.80 -13.44
CA LYS A 761 -29.22 -17.93 -12.87
C LYS A 761 -27.71 -17.66 -12.92
N LYS A 762 -27.00 -17.97 -11.83
CA LYS A 762 -25.53 -18.02 -11.79
C LYS A 762 -25.01 -19.12 -12.72
N MET A 763 -23.95 -18.80 -13.46
CA MET A 763 -23.21 -19.75 -14.27
C MET A 763 -22.45 -20.74 -13.38
N THR A 764 -22.54 -22.01 -13.70
CA THR A 764 -21.64 -23.03 -13.16
C THR A 764 -20.20 -22.79 -13.66
N PRO A 765 -19.17 -23.33 -12.97
CA PRO A 765 -17.79 -23.18 -13.41
C PRO A 765 -17.55 -23.66 -14.85
N ALA A 766 -18.19 -24.76 -15.25
CA ALA A 766 -18.12 -25.28 -16.61
C ALA A 766 -18.79 -24.34 -17.62
N GLU A 767 -19.93 -23.73 -17.26
CA GLU A 767 -20.61 -22.76 -18.12
C GLU A 767 -19.78 -21.49 -18.30
N LYS A 768 -19.18 -20.98 -17.21
CA LYS A 768 -18.30 -19.82 -17.21
C LYS A 768 -17.05 -20.06 -18.06
N ALA A 769 -16.35 -21.18 -17.85
CA ALA A 769 -15.16 -21.53 -18.64
C ALA A 769 -15.46 -21.61 -20.15
N LYS A 770 -16.64 -22.11 -20.52
CA LYS A 770 -17.06 -22.16 -21.93
C LYS A 770 -17.32 -20.78 -22.54
N ILE A 771 -17.87 -19.85 -21.75
CA ILE A 771 -18.09 -18.46 -22.16
C ILE A 771 -16.75 -17.71 -22.24
N GLU A 772 -15.86 -17.88 -21.28
CA GLU A 772 -14.51 -17.29 -21.33
C GLU A 772 -13.68 -17.83 -22.50
N GLY A 773 -13.85 -19.11 -22.82
CA GLY A 773 -13.20 -19.76 -23.97
C GLY A 773 -13.63 -19.21 -25.33
N CYS A 774 -14.74 -18.48 -25.44
CA CYS A 774 -15.18 -17.91 -26.72
C CYS A 774 -14.48 -16.59 -27.10
N VAL A 775 -13.60 -16.08 -26.22
CA VAL A 775 -12.95 -14.77 -26.41
C VAL A 775 -12.09 -14.71 -27.66
N GLU A 776 -11.41 -15.80 -28.03
CA GLU A 776 -10.64 -15.86 -29.29
C GLU A 776 -11.55 -15.68 -30.53
N GLU A 777 -12.74 -16.27 -30.51
CA GLU A 777 -13.72 -16.09 -31.58
C GLU A 777 -14.26 -14.65 -31.59
N VAL A 778 -14.50 -14.05 -30.41
CA VAL A 778 -14.90 -12.64 -30.28
C VAL A 778 -13.83 -11.71 -30.85
N VAL A 779 -12.55 -11.93 -30.55
CA VAL A 779 -11.42 -11.20 -31.14
C VAL A 779 -11.43 -11.32 -32.67
N ALA A 780 -11.62 -12.53 -33.21
CA ALA A 780 -11.69 -12.74 -34.65
C ALA A 780 -12.86 -11.96 -35.30
N LYS A 781 -14.03 -11.89 -34.64
CA LYS A 781 -15.18 -11.09 -35.11
C LYS A 781 -14.93 -9.59 -35.03
N LEU A 782 -14.29 -9.11 -33.96
CA LEU A 782 -13.94 -7.71 -33.80
C LEU A 782 -12.92 -7.26 -34.85
N ARG A 783 -11.92 -8.10 -35.17
CA ARG A 783 -10.97 -7.87 -36.27
C ARG A 783 -11.63 -7.83 -37.65
N GLN A 784 -12.75 -8.54 -37.84
CA GLN A 784 -13.55 -8.42 -39.06
C GLN A 784 -14.30 -7.09 -39.09
N LEU A 785 -14.92 -6.69 -37.97
CA LEU A 785 -15.64 -5.41 -37.85
C LEU A 785 -14.74 -4.19 -38.01
N GLU A 786 -13.47 -4.29 -37.60
CA GLU A 786 -12.42 -3.29 -37.75
C GLU A 786 -12.00 -3.06 -39.22
N LYS A 787 -12.16 -4.09 -40.07
CA LYS A 787 -11.81 -4.05 -41.50
C LYS A 787 -12.96 -3.60 -42.41
N GLY A 788 -14.15 -3.35 -41.85
CA GLY A 788 -15.38 -2.97 -42.56
C GLY A 788 -16.46 -4.04 -42.46
#